data_AF-A0A1Y3XUU6-F1
#
_entry.id   AF-A0A1Y3XUU6-F1
#
_cell.length_a   1.000
_cell.length_b   1.000
_cell.length_c   1.000
_cell.angle_alpha   90.00
_cell.angle_beta   90.00
_cell.angle_gamma   90.00
#
_symmetry.space_group_name_H-M   'P 1'
#
loop_
_entity.id
_entity.type
_entity.pdbx_description
1 polymer ?
#
loop_
_entity_poly.entity_id
_entity_poly.type
_entity_poly.pdbx_seq_one_letter_code
_entity_poly.pdbx_strand_id
1 'polypeptide(L)'
;MEEIILQILAALRRGETVDDRALVKLVHAAAKRFGGDKRAFAKRRLLPFYQRVRREEPERWASWDVTPELEAALVNVLRMKPRRSASGVATITVITKPWPCSGSCVFCPNDVRCPKSYLHNEPACARAEAACYDPYLQVSARLTALAQMGHATDKIELIVLGGTWSDYPEEYQTWFVTELFRALNDDAIAGEAANPMLRGFADEPGAMPGTESAAHAEDPACDPVGQAAPGVPVIPPGVRERRAQYVACGLMSKAAPAAASAPEAGSWLPLDVLETTQRAVDAGKLTYNQAVAHLYAGSSAWCQAAKWQRATLADLEREHARNERARHRVVGLVVETRPDAITPEALVHIRRLGATKIQMGVQSVDQRILDKNGRNTTVGQIEQAFDLLRLFGFKIHAHAMVNLLGATPESDRADYRRFVTDPAFQPDEVKLYPCALIESARLRERYEGGDWVPYTEDELVGVLAADVLATPAFCRVSRMIRDFSSGDIMAGNKKPNLRQMVEERLARASAAGGEPVREIRYREIATSEVDVGALALNVVPYETSATDERFLQWVTPEGRIAGFLRLSLPHQPLGTGDFGWSLQDDPSRERTAALEPLNPAPHASPTGIASIINPKEAMIREVHVYGMATRVGEDGAAAQHHGLGRRLIERACELAREAGYKRINVISAVGTREYYRMLGFHDHGLYQQRSLDERG
;
A
#
# COMPACT_ATOMS: atom_id res chain seq x y z
N MET A 1 13.76 16.56 -27.01
CA MET A 1 12.48 16.31 -26.29
C MET A 1 11.38 17.22 -26.82
N GLU A 2 11.63 18.53 -26.93
CA GLU A 2 10.68 19.48 -27.57
C GLU A 2 10.26 19.07 -28.98
N GLU A 3 11.20 18.70 -29.87
CA GLU A 3 10.84 18.23 -31.23
C GLU A 3 9.83 17.07 -31.19
N ILE A 4 9.99 16.13 -30.25
CA ILE A 4 9.07 14.99 -30.10
C ILE A 4 7.68 15.50 -29.69
N ILE A 5 7.61 16.43 -28.73
CA ILE A 5 6.34 17.01 -28.28
C ILE A 5 5.66 17.80 -29.40
N LEU A 6 6.40 18.63 -30.14
CA LEU A 6 5.88 19.39 -31.26
C LEU A 6 5.38 18.47 -32.40
N GLN A 7 6.06 17.35 -32.64
CA GLN A 7 5.60 16.34 -33.60
C GLN A 7 4.32 15.65 -33.14
N ILE A 8 4.19 15.35 -31.83
CA ILE A 8 2.96 14.81 -31.26
C ILE A 8 1.82 15.84 -31.38
N LEU A 9 2.05 17.09 -30.98
CA LEU A 9 1.07 18.17 -31.09
C LEU A 9 0.62 18.38 -32.54
N ALA A 10 1.55 18.34 -33.50
CA ALA A 10 1.23 18.44 -34.91
C ALA A 10 0.36 17.26 -35.41
N ALA A 11 0.65 16.03 -34.96
CA ALA A 11 -0.18 14.86 -35.28
C ALA A 11 -1.58 14.97 -34.68
N LEU A 12 -1.68 15.37 -33.41
CA LEU A 12 -2.95 15.55 -32.72
C LEU A 12 -3.80 16.68 -33.35
N ARG A 13 -3.18 17.77 -33.81
CA ARG A 13 -3.87 18.84 -34.57
C ARG A 13 -4.45 18.35 -35.88
N ARG A 14 -3.82 17.36 -36.53
CA ARG A 14 -4.34 16.72 -37.76
C ARG A 14 -5.42 15.67 -37.46
N GLY A 15 -5.80 15.46 -36.20
CA GLY A 15 -6.74 14.43 -35.78
C GLY A 15 -6.15 13.01 -35.78
N GLU A 16 -4.82 12.87 -35.87
CA GLU A 16 -4.17 11.57 -35.87
C GLU A 16 -4.06 11.01 -34.43
N THR A 17 -4.32 9.71 -34.26
CA THR A 17 -4.08 9.03 -32.99
C THR A 17 -2.60 8.67 -32.85
N VAL A 18 -1.94 9.17 -31.80
CA VAL A 18 -0.55 8.80 -31.49
C VAL A 18 -0.53 7.70 -30.43
N ASP A 19 -0.41 6.45 -30.88
CA ASP A 19 -0.28 5.29 -30.01
C ASP A 19 1.17 5.10 -29.49
N ASP A 20 1.37 4.14 -28.58
CA ASP A 20 2.69 3.82 -28.02
C ASP A 20 3.71 3.46 -29.11
N ARG A 21 3.27 2.85 -30.22
CA ARG A 21 4.14 2.45 -31.33
C ARG A 21 4.61 3.66 -32.13
N ALA A 22 3.70 4.59 -32.43
CA ALA A 22 4.00 5.86 -33.08
C ALA A 22 4.95 6.70 -32.21
N LEU A 23 4.69 6.78 -30.90
CA LEU A 23 5.56 7.49 -29.98
C LEU A 23 6.98 6.89 -29.92
N VAL A 24 7.11 5.56 -29.87
CA VAL A 24 8.42 4.90 -29.92
C VAL A 24 9.14 5.21 -31.25
N LYS A 25 8.42 5.29 -32.37
CA LYS A 25 9.01 5.72 -33.65
C LYS A 25 9.53 7.15 -33.60
N LEU A 26 8.78 8.10 -33.04
CA LEU A 26 9.21 9.50 -32.89
C LEU A 26 10.44 9.60 -31.98
N VAL A 27 10.45 8.86 -30.86
CA VAL A 27 11.59 8.77 -29.94
C VAL A 27 12.83 8.19 -30.65
N HIS A 28 12.67 7.12 -31.43
CA HIS A 28 13.76 6.52 -32.20
C HIS A 28 14.28 7.45 -33.29
N ALA A 29 13.40 8.17 -33.99
CA ALA A 29 13.76 9.13 -35.02
C ALA A 29 14.57 10.29 -34.43
N ALA A 30 14.11 10.86 -33.30
CA ALA A 30 14.83 11.90 -32.58
C ALA A 30 16.19 11.40 -32.06
N ALA A 31 16.24 10.21 -31.44
CA ALA A 31 17.49 9.64 -30.94
C ALA A 31 18.52 9.41 -32.07
N LYS A 32 18.06 8.95 -33.24
CA LYS A 32 18.91 8.76 -34.43
C LYS A 32 19.46 10.10 -34.97
N ARG A 33 18.66 11.17 -34.89
CA ARG A 33 19.01 12.50 -35.41
C ARG A 33 20.03 13.24 -34.55
N PHE A 34 19.98 13.05 -33.23
CA PHE A 34 20.87 13.71 -32.27
C PHE A 34 22.07 12.86 -31.81
N GLY A 35 22.29 11.68 -32.40
CA GLY A 35 23.45 10.82 -32.09
C GLY A 35 23.56 10.35 -30.64
N GLY A 36 22.47 10.43 -29.85
CA GLY A 36 22.48 10.23 -28.40
C GLY A 36 21.94 8.87 -27.94
N ASP A 37 22.21 8.53 -26.67
CA ASP A 37 21.63 7.37 -26.00
C ASP A 37 20.09 7.41 -26.07
N LYS A 38 19.46 6.32 -26.53
CA LYS A 38 18.00 6.16 -26.59
C LYS A 38 17.33 6.43 -25.24
N ARG A 39 18.05 6.23 -24.12
CA ARG A 39 17.56 6.52 -22.76
C ARG A 39 17.32 8.02 -22.53
N ALA A 40 17.99 8.91 -23.28
CA ALA A 40 17.85 10.36 -23.16
C ALA A 40 16.49 10.88 -23.66
N PHE A 41 15.87 10.16 -24.59
CA PHE A 41 14.58 10.52 -25.22
C PHE A 41 13.43 9.61 -24.79
N ALA A 42 13.62 8.78 -23.76
CA ALA A 42 12.62 7.82 -23.31
C ALA A 42 11.29 8.50 -22.93
N LYS A 43 10.16 7.84 -23.21
CA LYS A 43 8.79 8.32 -22.91
C LYS A 43 8.65 8.92 -21.50
N ARG A 44 9.31 8.30 -20.50
CA ARG A 44 9.34 8.74 -19.09
C ARG A 44 9.88 10.16 -18.87
N ARG A 45 10.62 10.74 -19.82
CA ARG A 45 11.22 12.08 -19.73
C ARG A 45 10.41 13.15 -20.47
N LEU A 46 9.54 12.75 -21.40
CA LEU A 46 8.76 13.68 -22.21
C LEU A 46 7.68 14.39 -21.41
N LEU A 47 6.98 13.66 -20.53
CA LEU A 47 5.93 14.25 -19.70
C LEU A 47 6.47 15.24 -18.66
N PRO A 48 7.55 14.93 -17.90
CA PRO A 48 8.21 15.93 -17.07
C PRO A 48 8.66 17.15 -17.89
N PHE A 49 9.39 16.93 -18.99
CA PHE A 49 9.84 18.05 -19.83
C PHE A 49 8.69 18.98 -20.28
N TYR A 50 7.55 18.40 -20.68
CA TYR A 50 6.32 19.15 -20.98
C TYR A 50 5.82 19.96 -19.78
N GLN A 51 5.70 19.34 -18.60
CA GLN A 51 5.22 19.99 -17.37
C GLN A 51 6.13 21.13 -16.93
N ARG A 52 7.46 20.95 -17.05
CA ARG A 52 8.46 21.99 -16.79
C ARG A 52 8.29 23.19 -17.71
N VAL A 53 8.21 22.99 -19.03
CA VAL A 53 8.02 24.09 -19.99
C VAL A 53 6.73 24.86 -19.68
N ARG A 54 5.63 24.17 -19.40
CA ARG A 54 4.36 24.81 -19.03
C ARG A 54 4.47 25.64 -17.74
N ARG A 55 5.17 25.14 -16.73
CA ARG A 55 5.25 25.80 -15.41
C ARG A 55 6.28 26.93 -15.37
N GLU A 56 7.42 26.73 -16.01
CA GLU A 56 8.62 27.55 -15.80
C GLU A 56 8.99 28.40 -17.03
N GLU A 57 8.43 28.11 -18.21
CA GLU A 57 8.78 28.79 -19.47
C GLU A 57 7.52 29.29 -20.22
N PRO A 58 6.80 30.30 -19.70
CA PRO A 58 5.48 30.71 -20.21
C PRO A 58 5.49 31.20 -21.67
N GLU A 59 6.55 31.88 -22.11
CA GLU A 59 6.70 32.31 -23.52
C GLU A 59 6.87 31.12 -24.46
N ARG A 60 7.71 30.16 -24.06
CA ARG A 60 7.93 28.92 -24.82
C ARG A 60 6.65 28.09 -24.88
N TRP A 61 5.91 28.01 -23.77
CA TRP A 61 4.61 27.37 -23.71
C TRP A 61 3.59 28.04 -24.64
N ALA A 62 3.51 29.38 -24.63
CA ALA A 62 2.64 30.13 -25.52
C ALA A 62 2.98 29.86 -27.00
N SER A 63 4.27 29.73 -27.35
CA SER A 63 4.70 29.42 -28.72
C SER A 63 4.21 28.05 -29.23
N TRP A 64 3.86 27.14 -28.32
CA TRP A 64 3.38 25.81 -28.68
C TRP A 64 1.89 25.80 -29.04
N ASP A 65 1.15 26.90 -28.85
CA ASP A 65 -0.26 27.10 -29.24
C ASP A 65 -1.16 25.91 -28.85
N VAL A 66 -1.14 25.56 -27.57
CA VAL A 66 -1.82 24.37 -27.04
C VAL A 66 -3.15 24.77 -26.40
N THR A 67 -4.27 24.34 -27.00
CA THR A 67 -5.60 24.49 -26.40
C THR A 67 -5.82 23.49 -25.26
N PRO A 68 -6.78 23.71 -24.34
CA PRO A 68 -7.07 22.74 -23.26
C PRO A 68 -7.38 21.32 -23.76
N GLU A 69 -8.05 21.18 -24.90
CA GLU A 69 -8.39 19.90 -25.53
C GLU A 69 -7.13 19.22 -26.08
N LEU A 70 -6.28 19.99 -26.77
CA LEU A 70 -5.01 19.51 -27.30
C LEU A 70 -4.03 19.14 -26.17
N GLU A 71 -4.08 19.88 -25.07
CA GLU A 71 -3.33 19.58 -23.85
C GLU A 71 -3.75 18.23 -23.26
N ALA A 72 -5.06 18.00 -23.10
CA ALA A 72 -5.59 16.75 -22.59
C ALA A 72 -5.19 15.55 -23.48
N ALA A 73 -5.23 15.73 -24.81
CA ALA A 73 -4.79 14.72 -25.76
C ALA A 73 -3.27 14.45 -25.67
N LEU A 74 -2.44 15.51 -25.57
CA LEU A 74 -1.00 15.39 -25.40
C LEU A 74 -0.65 14.64 -24.11
N VAL A 75 -1.28 15.00 -22.99
CA VAL A 75 -1.07 14.33 -21.69
C VAL A 75 -1.44 12.85 -21.79
N ASN A 76 -2.52 12.49 -22.49
CA ASN A 76 -2.89 11.08 -22.70
C ASN A 76 -1.83 10.29 -23.49
N VAL A 77 -1.22 10.89 -24.52
CA VAL A 77 -0.14 10.25 -25.31
C VAL A 77 1.12 10.09 -24.46
N LEU A 78 1.51 11.14 -23.74
CA LEU A 78 2.75 11.19 -22.95
C LEU A 78 2.68 10.39 -21.65
N ARG A 79 1.48 10.18 -21.12
CA ARG A 79 1.26 9.38 -19.92
C ARG A 79 1.87 7.99 -20.09
N MET A 80 2.68 7.59 -19.12
CA MET A 80 3.26 6.23 -19.07
C MET A 80 2.12 5.21 -19.01
N LYS A 81 2.37 3.99 -19.53
CA LYS A 81 1.37 2.91 -19.70
C LYS A 81 0.30 2.91 -18.59
N PRO A 82 -0.98 2.63 -18.95
CA PRO A 82 -2.08 2.64 -18.00
C PRO A 82 -1.74 1.87 -16.72
N ARG A 83 -2.22 2.41 -15.61
CA ARG A 83 -1.97 1.90 -14.26
C ARG A 83 -2.28 0.41 -14.17
N ARG A 84 -1.55 -0.31 -13.31
CA ARG A 84 -1.96 -1.65 -12.86
C ARG A 84 -3.27 -1.63 -12.04
N SER A 85 -3.78 -0.45 -11.64
CA SER A 85 -5.07 -0.30 -10.97
C SER A 85 -6.14 0.24 -11.93
N ALA A 86 -7.15 -0.58 -12.22
CA ALA A 86 -8.34 -0.19 -13.01
C ALA A 86 -9.27 0.80 -12.27
N SER A 87 -9.06 1.01 -10.97
CA SER A 87 -9.93 1.81 -10.08
C SER A 87 -9.65 3.32 -10.08
N GLY A 88 -8.54 3.77 -10.68
CA GLY A 88 -8.14 5.18 -10.60
C GLY A 88 -7.57 5.62 -9.24
N VAL A 89 -7.42 4.71 -8.27
CA VAL A 89 -6.75 4.97 -6.98
C VAL A 89 -5.24 4.82 -7.12
N ALA A 90 -4.47 5.76 -6.57
CA ALA A 90 -3.02 5.71 -6.50
C ALA A 90 -2.57 5.09 -5.17
N THR A 91 -1.76 4.05 -5.23
CA THR A 91 -1.21 3.40 -4.03
C THR A 91 0.14 4.02 -3.67
N ILE A 92 0.28 4.42 -2.41
CA ILE A 92 1.54 4.91 -1.82
C ILE A 92 1.91 3.96 -0.68
N THR A 93 2.99 3.20 -0.90
CA THR A 93 3.58 2.33 0.12
C THR A 93 4.65 3.09 0.88
N VAL A 94 4.55 3.09 2.21
CA VAL A 94 5.51 3.68 3.14
C VAL A 94 6.03 2.60 4.08
N ILE A 95 7.31 2.69 4.44
CA ILE A 95 7.98 1.74 5.32
C ILE A 95 8.29 2.45 6.65
N THR A 96 7.96 1.80 7.75
CA THR A 96 8.31 2.25 9.11
C THR A 96 9.81 2.08 9.38
N LYS A 97 10.37 2.79 10.38
CA LYS A 97 11.77 2.59 10.78
C LYS A 97 11.99 1.20 11.36
N PRO A 98 13.18 0.60 11.27
CA PRO A 98 13.42 -0.70 11.88
C PRO A 98 13.18 -0.70 13.38
N TRP A 99 12.57 -1.78 13.86
CA TRP A 99 12.13 -1.94 15.25
C TRP A 99 12.19 -3.42 15.64
N PRO A 100 12.49 -3.75 16.91
CA PRO A 100 12.43 -5.12 17.38
C PRO A 100 11.07 -5.77 17.09
N CYS A 101 11.09 -7.01 16.63
CA CYS A 101 9.89 -7.77 16.32
C CYS A 101 9.68 -8.82 17.41
N SER A 102 8.47 -8.89 17.95
CA SER A 102 8.07 -9.92 18.91
C SER A 102 7.95 -11.33 18.29
N GLY A 103 8.09 -11.46 16.96
CA GLY A 103 8.13 -12.73 16.24
C GLY A 103 9.54 -13.28 15.96
N SER A 104 9.67 -14.60 15.95
CA SER A 104 10.93 -15.33 15.76
C SER A 104 10.94 -16.27 14.54
N CYS A 105 10.13 -15.96 13.52
CA CYS A 105 9.86 -16.84 12.38
C CYS A 105 11.15 -17.22 11.62
N VAL A 106 11.30 -18.51 11.29
CA VAL A 106 12.54 -19.05 10.68
C VAL A 106 12.81 -18.54 9.27
N PHE A 107 11.75 -18.30 8.49
CA PHE A 107 11.83 -17.88 7.09
C PHE A 107 11.93 -16.36 6.89
N CYS A 108 11.81 -15.56 7.96
CA CYS A 108 11.88 -14.10 7.83
C CYS A 108 13.33 -13.66 7.61
N PRO A 109 13.59 -12.83 6.59
CA PRO A 109 14.85 -12.14 6.45
C PRO A 109 15.16 -11.24 7.64
N ASN A 110 16.46 -11.06 7.92
CA ASN A 110 17.00 -10.32 9.06
C ASN A 110 17.95 -9.20 8.60
N ASP A 111 17.50 -8.37 7.66
CA ASP A 111 18.24 -7.19 7.22
C ASP A 111 18.14 -6.06 8.26
N VAL A 112 19.25 -5.69 8.90
CA VAL A 112 19.29 -4.71 10.00
C VAL A 112 18.98 -3.28 9.54
N ARG A 113 19.05 -3.02 8.23
CA ARG A 113 18.71 -1.72 7.65
C ARG A 113 17.21 -1.56 7.50
N CYS A 114 16.41 -2.63 7.55
CA CYS A 114 14.97 -2.61 7.30
C CYS A 114 14.14 -3.20 8.45
N PRO A 115 12.83 -2.90 8.53
CA PRO A 115 11.92 -3.64 9.38
C PRO A 115 11.96 -5.13 9.03
N LYS A 116 11.72 -5.97 10.05
CA LYS A 116 11.67 -7.42 9.91
C LYS A 116 10.90 -7.85 8.66
N SER A 117 11.41 -8.85 7.95
CA SER A 117 10.83 -9.44 6.73
C SER A 117 11.03 -8.70 5.42
N TYR A 118 11.64 -7.51 5.43
CA TYR A 118 11.95 -6.69 4.26
C TYR A 118 13.47 -6.58 4.02
N LEU A 119 13.86 -6.25 2.79
CA LEU A 119 15.26 -6.06 2.38
C LEU A 119 15.53 -4.63 1.90
N HIS A 120 16.73 -4.12 2.19
CA HIS A 120 17.10 -2.73 1.88
C HIS A 120 17.14 -2.46 0.36
N ASN A 121 17.44 -3.48 -0.45
CA ASN A 121 17.46 -3.39 -1.91
C ASN A 121 16.06 -3.33 -2.53
N GLU A 122 14.99 -3.59 -1.77
CA GLU A 122 13.64 -3.43 -2.28
C GLU A 122 13.35 -1.96 -2.60
N PRO A 123 12.69 -1.65 -3.74
CA PRO A 123 12.49 -0.25 -4.13
C PRO A 123 11.77 0.59 -3.07
N ALA A 124 10.85 0.01 -2.30
CA ALA A 124 10.15 0.73 -1.23
C ALA A 124 11.05 0.98 -0.02
N CYS A 125 11.84 -0.01 0.40
CA CYS A 125 12.77 0.09 1.52
C CYS A 125 13.91 1.04 1.21
N ALA A 126 14.55 0.93 0.04
CA ALA A 126 15.61 1.85 -0.39
C ALA A 126 15.17 3.32 -0.35
N ARG A 127 13.92 3.59 -0.75
CA ARG A 127 13.33 4.94 -0.66
C ARG A 127 13.11 5.38 0.78
N ALA A 128 12.60 4.48 1.62
CA ALA A 128 12.34 4.78 3.02
C ALA A 128 13.64 5.05 3.78
N GLU A 129 14.68 4.25 3.54
CA GLU A 129 16.01 4.46 4.10
C GLU A 129 16.59 5.82 3.68
N ALA A 130 16.51 6.17 2.39
CA ALA A 130 16.95 7.47 1.88
C ALA A 130 16.15 8.66 2.45
N ALA A 131 14.96 8.41 2.99
CA ALA A 131 14.10 9.36 3.67
C ALA A 131 14.23 9.30 5.20
N CYS A 132 15.22 8.59 5.75
CA CYS A 132 15.37 8.34 7.19
C CYS A 132 14.09 7.79 7.84
N TYR A 133 13.35 6.98 7.08
CA TYR A 133 12.06 6.41 7.45
C TYR A 133 10.98 7.45 7.83
N ASP A 134 11.17 8.72 7.45
CA ASP A 134 10.21 9.77 7.70
C ASP A 134 8.97 9.62 6.79
N PRO A 135 7.75 9.50 7.35
CA PRO A 135 6.52 9.35 6.59
C PRO A 135 6.23 10.53 5.65
N TYR A 136 6.51 11.77 6.08
CA TYR A 136 6.25 12.97 5.27
C TYR A 136 7.17 12.99 4.04
N LEU A 137 8.46 12.72 4.24
CA LEU A 137 9.44 12.67 3.15
C LEU A 137 9.14 11.52 2.16
N GLN A 138 8.72 10.35 2.67
CA GLN A 138 8.33 9.21 1.83
C GLN A 138 7.10 9.53 0.96
N VAL A 139 6.06 10.12 1.54
CA VAL A 139 4.84 10.52 0.81
C VAL A 139 5.15 11.60 -0.21
N SER A 140 5.89 12.65 0.16
CA SER A 140 6.31 13.73 -0.73
C SER A 140 7.07 13.21 -1.95
N ALA A 141 8.06 12.33 -1.74
CA ALA A 141 8.82 11.71 -2.82
C ALA A 141 7.91 10.90 -3.74
N ARG A 142 6.95 10.15 -3.18
CA ARG A 142 6.05 9.32 -3.99
C ARG A 142 5.01 10.13 -4.75
N LEU A 143 4.42 11.14 -4.14
CA LEU A 143 3.51 12.08 -4.80
C LEU A 143 4.20 12.76 -5.97
N THR A 144 5.42 13.26 -5.75
CA THR A 144 6.23 13.88 -6.79
C THR A 144 6.46 12.94 -7.97
N ALA A 145 6.86 11.69 -7.71
CA ALA A 145 7.04 10.69 -8.76
C ALA A 145 5.73 10.38 -9.52
N LEU A 146 4.61 10.26 -8.81
CA LEU A 146 3.30 9.99 -9.42
C LEU A 146 2.85 11.16 -10.32
N ALA A 147 2.99 12.41 -9.85
CA ALA A 147 2.63 13.60 -10.59
C ALA A 147 3.43 13.73 -11.90
N GLN A 148 4.74 13.49 -11.83
CA GLN A 148 5.65 13.50 -12.99
C GLN A 148 5.35 12.37 -13.99
N MET A 149 4.79 11.25 -13.54
CA MET A 149 4.32 10.17 -14.41
C MET A 149 2.91 10.42 -14.99
N GLY A 150 2.25 11.53 -14.63
CA GLY A 150 0.90 11.86 -15.09
C GLY A 150 -0.18 10.98 -14.47
N HIS A 151 0.09 10.46 -13.27
CA HIS A 151 -0.83 9.61 -12.53
C HIS A 151 -1.74 10.48 -11.65
N ALA A 152 -3.06 10.29 -11.75
CA ALA A 152 -4.06 10.99 -10.93
C ALA A 152 -3.89 10.76 -9.41
N THR A 153 -3.49 11.77 -8.67
CA THR A 153 -3.21 11.67 -7.22
C THR A 153 -4.38 12.14 -6.35
N ASP A 154 -5.59 12.28 -6.91
CA ASP A 154 -6.76 12.76 -6.18
C ASP A 154 -7.29 11.77 -5.13
N LYS A 155 -7.06 10.48 -5.36
CA LYS A 155 -7.44 9.37 -4.47
C LYS A 155 -6.22 8.52 -4.15
N ILE A 156 -5.84 8.49 -2.87
CA ILE A 156 -4.67 7.78 -2.37
C ILE A 156 -5.10 6.62 -1.47
N GLU A 157 -4.57 5.43 -1.73
CA GLU A 157 -4.53 4.33 -0.75
C GLU A 157 -3.13 4.29 -0.13
N LEU A 158 -3.04 4.56 1.18
CA LEU A 158 -1.81 4.46 1.95
C LEU A 158 -1.63 3.02 2.42
N ILE A 159 -0.45 2.45 2.19
CA ILE A 159 -0.07 1.14 2.70
C ILE A 159 1.14 1.30 3.61
N VAL A 160 0.92 1.16 4.91
CA VAL A 160 1.97 1.16 5.92
C VAL A 160 2.48 -0.26 6.07
N LEU A 161 3.73 -0.45 5.65
CA LEU A 161 4.45 -1.70 5.82
C LEU A 161 5.53 -1.55 6.89
N GLY A 162 5.83 -2.67 7.52
CA GLY A 162 6.78 -2.79 8.62
C GLY A 162 6.79 -4.22 9.12
N GLY A 163 7.56 -4.50 10.16
CA GLY A 163 7.47 -5.78 10.88
C GLY A 163 6.07 -5.96 11.48
N THR A 164 5.92 -5.71 12.77
CA THR A 164 4.60 -5.76 13.42
C THR A 164 4.19 -4.33 13.79
N TRP A 165 3.14 -3.78 13.17
CA TRP A 165 2.64 -2.43 13.50
C TRP A 165 2.39 -2.26 15.01
N SER A 166 1.81 -3.27 15.65
CA SER A 166 1.50 -3.25 17.08
C SER A 166 2.73 -3.29 18.01
N ASP A 167 3.94 -3.58 17.51
CA ASP A 167 5.16 -3.55 18.34
C ASP A 167 5.68 -2.11 18.57
N TYR A 168 5.25 -1.13 17.75
CA TYR A 168 5.67 0.26 17.88
C TYR A 168 4.90 1.00 18.98
N PRO A 169 5.49 1.98 19.69
CA PRO A 169 4.77 2.80 20.66
C PRO A 169 3.61 3.57 20.03
N GLU A 170 2.47 3.69 20.73
CA GLU A 170 1.27 4.38 20.21
C GLU A 170 1.53 5.84 19.79
N GLU A 171 2.38 6.57 20.52
CA GLU A 171 2.74 7.94 20.16
C GLU A 171 3.48 8.01 18.82
N TYR A 172 4.33 7.01 18.52
CA TYR A 172 5.01 6.89 17.24
C TYR A 172 4.05 6.48 16.14
N GLN A 173 3.14 5.53 16.41
CA GLN A 173 2.08 5.12 15.47
C GLN A 173 1.23 6.33 15.06
N THR A 174 0.77 7.11 16.05
CA THR A 174 -0.04 8.30 15.87
C THR A 174 0.72 9.39 15.12
N TRP A 175 1.97 9.64 15.49
CA TRP A 175 2.86 10.56 14.77
C TRP A 175 3.02 10.15 13.31
N PHE A 176 3.33 8.88 13.06
CA PHE A 176 3.64 8.38 11.74
C PHE A 176 2.45 8.63 10.80
N VAL A 177 1.24 8.27 11.24
CA VAL A 177 0.02 8.50 10.46
C VAL A 177 -0.31 9.99 10.32
N THR A 178 -0.15 10.79 11.38
CA THR A 178 -0.36 12.25 11.33
C THR A 178 0.46 12.89 10.21
N GLU A 179 1.72 12.50 10.10
CA GLU A 179 2.62 13.04 9.08
C GLU A 179 2.33 12.52 7.66
N LEU A 180 1.77 11.32 7.52
CA LEU A 180 1.27 10.85 6.22
C LEU A 180 0.14 11.76 5.73
N PHE A 181 -0.84 12.05 6.58
CA PHE A 181 -1.94 12.95 6.24
C PHE A 181 -1.45 14.37 6.00
N ARG A 182 -0.54 14.88 6.83
CA ARG A 182 0.03 16.23 6.66
C ARG A 182 0.71 16.39 5.30
N ALA A 183 1.53 15.41 4.88
CA ALA A 183 2.19 15.47 3.57
C ALA A 183 1.21 15.49 2.37
N LEU A 184 0.09 14.78 2.49
CA LEU A 184 -0.98 14.79 1.49
C LEU A 184 -1.77 16.12 1.51
N ASN A 185 -2.03 16.66 2.70
CA ASN A 185 -2.76 17.91 2.90
C ASN A 185 -1.95 19.14 2.45
N ASP A 186 -0.63 19.10 2.59
CA ASP A 186 0.28 20.18 2.22
C ASP A 186 0.64 20.20 0.72
N ASP A 187 0.10 19.26 -0.07
CA ASP A 187 0.44 19.06 -1.49
C ASP A 187 1.96 19.08 -1.70
N ALA A 188 2.67 18.23 -0.94
CA ALA A 188 4.12 18.23 -0.85
C ALA A 188 4.81 17.67 -2.12
N ILE A 189 4.48 18.19 -3.29
CA ILE A 189 5.08 17.86 -4.58
C ILE A 189 6.30 18.76 -4.83
N ALA A 190 7.48 18.16 -5.00
CA ALA A 190 8.70 18.89 -5.33
C ALA A 190 8.84 19.16 -6.83
N GLY A 191 9.60 20.21 -7.18
CA GLY A 191 10.02 20.49 -8.56
C GLY A 191 10.86 19.35 -9.17
N GLU A 192 10.96 19.30 -10.50
CA GLU A 192 11.55 18.16 -11.23
C GLU A 192 12.99 17.84 -10.85
N ALA A 193 13.85 18.86 -10.73
CA ALA A 193 15.24 18.67 -10.36
C ALA A 193 15.47 18.30 -8.87
N ALA A 194 14.43 18.35 -8.03
CA ALA A 194 14.51 17.94 -6.62
C ALA A 194 14.11 16.47 -6.37
N ASN A 195 13.64 15.73 -7.39
CA ASN A 195 13.22 14.34 -7.21
C ASN A 195 14.42 13.36 -7.25
N PRO A 196 14.78 12.71 -6.12
CA PRO A 196 15.89 11.75 -6.09
C PRO A 196 15.66 10.53 -6.98
N MET A 197 14.40 10.15 -7.25
CA MET A 197 14.04 8.98 -8.05
C MET A 197 14.33 9.13 -9.55
N LEU A 198 14.58 10.35 -10.03
CA LEU A 198 14.87 10.64 -11.43
C LEU A 198 16.34 11.02 -11.69
N ARG A 199 17.18 11.04 -10.65
CA ARG A 199 18.59 11.49 -10.76
C ARG A 199 19.47 10.59 -11.64
N GLY A 200 19.02 9.39 -12.01
CA GLY A 200 19.69 8.55 -13.02
C GLY A 200 19.47 8.98 -14.49
N PHE A 201 18.88 10.16 -14.75
CA PHE A 201 18.50 10.59 -16.09
C PHE A 201 18.95 12.00 -16.50
N ALA A 202 19.68 12.74 -15.65
CA ALA A 202 19.98 14.16 -15.90
C ALA A 202 21.43 14.47 -16.31
N ASP A 203 22.40 13.59 -16.08
CA ASP A 203 23.81 13.92 -16.33
C ASP A 203 24.34 13.24 -17.59
N GLU A 204 24.28 13.96 -18.71
CA GLU A 204 25.45 14.32 -19.51
C GLU A 204 25.04 15.45 -20.46
N PRO A 205 25.80 16.54 -20.47
CA PRO A 205 26.34 16.98 -21.75
C PRO A 205 27.83 17.33 -21.64
N GLY A 206 28.56 16.95 -22.70
CA GLY A 206 29.97 17.21 -22.88
C GLY A 206 30.38 18.66 -22.62
N ALA A 207 31.59 18.77 -22.06
CA ALA A 207 32.33 20.00 -21.86
C ALA A 207 32.48 20.81 -23.16
N MET A 208 32.59 22.15 -23.03
CA MET A 208 33.82 22.87 -23.36
C MET A 208 33.86 24.25 -22.64
N PRO A 209 35.05 24.85 -22.43
CA PRO A 209 35.35 25.75 -21.32
C PRO A 209 35.48 27.24 -21.71
N GLY A 210 35.43 28.10 -20.69
CA GLY A 210 36.12 29.40 -20.67
C GLY A 210 35.21 30.63 -20.59
N THR A 211 35.23 31.33 -19.46
CA THR A 211 35.89 32.64 -19.29
C THR A 211 35.53 33.25 -17.92
N GLU A 212 36.50 33.98 -17.39
CA GLU A 212 36.63 34.44 -16.00
C GLU A 212 35.90 35.76 -15.69
N SER A 213 35.95 36.09 -14.38
CA SER A 213 35.85 37.41 -13.75
C SER A 213 34.44 37.95 -13.43
N ALA A 214 34.21 38.75 -12.40
CA ALA A 214 34.81 39.00 -11.07
C ALA A 214 33.93 40.11 -10.44
N ALA A 215 33.72 40.01 -9.13
CA ALA A 215 33.39 41.07 -8.14
C ALA A 215 32.25 42.08 -8.42
N HIS A 216 31.33 42.24 -7.46
CA HIS A 216 31.26 43.44 -6.61
C HIS A 216 30.30 43.20 -5.43
N ALA A 217 30.70 43.73 -4.27
CA ALA A 217 29.99 43.72 -3.00
C ALA A 217 29.11 44.97 -2.86
N GLU A 218 28.00 44.87 -2.11
CA GLU A 218 27.59 45.79 -1.02
C GLU A 218 26.21 45.39 -0.45
N ASP A 219 26.03 45.68 0.83
CA ASP A 219 24.98 45.26 1.79
C ASP A 219 23.88 46.37 1.94
N PRO A 220 22.97 46.34 2.94
CA PRO A 220 21.64 45.72 3.00
C PRO A 220 20.47 46.73 3.00
N ALA A 221 19.27 46.30 2.56
CA ALA A 221 17.98 46.71 3.14
C ALA A 221 16.79 45.98 2.49
N CYS A 222 15.88 45.50 3.34
CA CYS A 222 14.46 45.19 3.14
C CYS A 222 13.92 45.07 1.69
N ASP A 223 13.42 43.89 1.29
CA ASP A 223 12.23 43.75 0.41
C ASP A 223 11.72 42.29 0.23
N PRO A 224 10.53 42.06 -0.39
CA PRO A 224 9.51 41.11 0.05
C PRO A 224 9.57 39.74 -0.65
N VAL A 225 8.84 38.76 -0.07
CA VAL A 225 8.43 37.46 -0.64
C VAL A 225 9.11 37.10 -1.96
N GLY A 226 10.32 36.54 -1.86
CA GLY A 226 11.18 36.24 -3.00
C GLY A 226 10.55 35.28 -3.99
N GLN A 227 10.27 35.78 -5.19
CA GLN A 227 10.17 34.96 -6.39
C GLN A 227 11.51 34.22 -6.56
N ALA A 228 11.47 32.89 -6.55
CA ALA A 228 12.67 32.08 -6.73
C ALA A 228 13.30 32.35 -8.10
N ALA A 229 14.63 32.48 -8.14
CA ALA A 229 15.40 32.61 -9.37
C ALA A 229 15.06 31.46 -10.36
N PRO A 230 14.98 31.74 -11.67
CA PRO A 230 14.66 30.72 -12.66
C PRO A 230 15.74 29.63 -12.64
N GLY A 231 15.34 28.38 -12.32
CA GLY A 231 16.23 27.20 -12.36
C GLY A 231 16.49 26.50 -11.02
N VAL A 232 16.05 27.01 -9.87
CA VAL A 232 16.15 26.28 -8.59
C VAL A 232 14.91 25.43 -8.37
N PRO A 233 15.03 24.09 -8.20
CA PRO A 233 13.86 23.26 -7.98
C PRO A 233 13.17 23.63 -6.67
N VAL A 234 11.88 23.98 -6.75
CA VAL A 234 11.05 24.31 -5.59
C VAL A 234 10.92 23.06 -4.70
N ILE A 235 11.61 23.06 -3.56
CA ILE A 235 11.47 22.05 -2.52
C ILE A 235 10.33 22.50 -1.59
N PRO A 236 9.30 21.68 -1.31
CA PRO A 236 8.21 22.07 -0.42
C PRO A 236 8.74 22.48 0.98
N PRO A 237 8.17 23.51 1.64
CA PRO A 237 8.64 23.99 2.94
C PRO A 237 8.77 22.87 3.98
N GLY A 238 7.76 22.00 4.12
CA GLY A 238 7.80 20.88 5.06
C GLY A 238 8.91 19.86 4.76
N VAL A 239 9.26 19.66 3.48
CA VAL A 239 10.40 18.81 3.10
C VAL A 239 11.72 19.43 3.57
N ARG A 240 11.89 20.75 3.41
CA ARG A 240 13.10 21.46 3.86
C ARG A 240 13.24 21.39 5.38
N GLU A 241 12.16 21.64 6.11
CA GLU A 241 12.13 21.61 7.57
C GLU A 241 12.48 20.22 8.11
N ARG A 242 11.83 19.16 7.59
CA ARG A 242 12.10 17.77 7.98
C ARG A 242 13.56 17.40 7.73
N ARG A 243 14.09 17.70 6.55
CA ARG A 243 15.51 17.45 6.24
C ARG A 243 16.44 18.18 7.21
N ALA A 244 16.15 19.43 7.54
CA ALA A 244 16.95 20.19 8.49
C ALA A 244 16.93 19.54 9.90
N GLN A 245 15.80 19.02 10.35
CA GLN A 245 15.70 18.27 11.62
C GLN A 245 16.59 17.02 11.63
N TYR A 246 16.53 16.20 10.56
CA TYR A 246 17.37 15.01 10.47
C TYR A 246 18.87 15.34 10.34
N VAL A 247 19.21 16.42 9.64
CA VAL A 247 20.59 16.94 9.59
C VAL A 247 21.06 17.38 10.97
N ALA A 248 20.22 18.05 11.76
CA ALA A 248 20.54 18.45 13.13
C ALA A 248 20.73 17.24 14.07
N CYS A 249 20.04 16.14 13.82
CA CYS A 249 20.25 14.87 14.53
C CYS A 249 21.50 14.10 14.06
N GLY A 250 22.15 14.51 12.97
CA GLY A 250 23.25 13.76 12.36
C GLY A 250 22.80 12.52 11.57
N LEU A 251 21.51 12.41 11.26
CA LEU A 251 20.94 11.30 10.49
C LEU A 251 20.95 11.54 8.96
N MET A 252 21.23 12.78 8.54
CA MET A 252 21.39 13.19 7.14
C MET A 252 22.58 14.13 6.98
N SER A 253 23.27 14.08 5.84
CA SER A 253 24.37 15.00 5.52
C SER A 253 23.86 16.41 5.18
N LYS A 254 24.59 17.46 5.60
CA LYS A 254 24.33 18.87 5.22
C LYS A 254 24.42 19.07 3.71
N ALA A 255 25.33 18.36 3.05
CA ALA A 255 25.37 18.24 1.61
C ALA A 255 24.39 17.15 1.18
N ALA A 256 23.18 17.53 0.79
CA ALA A 256 22.47 16.77 -0.22
C ALA A 256 22.86 17.42 -1.56
N PRO A 257 23.81 16.87 -2.34
CA PRO A 257 24.07 17.42 -3.67
C PRO A 257 22.78 17.28 -4.47
N ALA A 258 22.43 18.30 -5.25
CA ALA A 258 21.46 18.17 -6.32
C ALA A 258 21.90 17.14 -7.38
N ALA A 259 23.17 16.71 -7.36
CA ALA A 259 23.87 15.94 -8.39
C ALA A 259 24.69 14.75 -7.86
N ALA A 260 24.06 13.76 -7.21
CA ALA A 260 24.72 12.49 -6.91
C ALA A 260 23.84 11.29 -7.30
N SER A 261 24.40 10.45 -8.16
CA SER A 261 23.92 9.14 -8.63
C SER A 261 23.85 8.16 -7.47
N ALA A 262 22.63 7.80 -7.05
CA ALA A 262 22.39 7.17 -5.75
C ALA A 262 22.91 8.05 -4.59
N PRO A 263 22.22 8.11 -3.45
CA PRO A 263 22.93 8.48 -2.27
C PRO A 263 23.99 7.37 -2.11
N GLU A 264 25.28 7.71 -2.17
CA GLU A 264 26.10 7.33 -1.02
C GLU A 264 25.31 7.90 0.16
N ALA A 265 24.41 7.07 0.69
CA ALA A 265 23.70 7.40 1.89
C ALA A 265 24.84 7.73 2.84
N GLY A 266 24.94 8.99 3.25
CA GLY A 266 25.60 9.32 4.49
C GLY A 266 24.82 8.55 5.54
N SER A 267 25.16 7.26 5.63
CA SER A 267 24.48 6.31 6.45
C SER A 267 24.67 6.88 7.83
N TRP A 268 23.55 7.16 8.47
CA TRP A 268 23.47 7.70 9.81
C TRP A 268 24.16 6.78 10.85
N LEU A 269 24.60 5.60 10.40
CA LEU A 269 25.65 4.77 10.96
C LEU A 269 26.81 4.61 9.96
N PRO A 270 28.08 4.60 10.39
CA PRO A 270 29.19 4.20 9.55
C PRO A 270 28.93 2.83 8.86
N LEU A 271 29.19 2.74 7.55
CA LEU A 271 28.88 1.54 6.74
C LEU A 271 29.57 0.27 7.29
N ASP A 272 30.77 0.42 7.83
CA ASP A 272 31.53 -0.63 8.49
C ASP A 272 30.80 -1.19 9.72
N VAL A 273 30.13 -0.35 10.51
CA VAL A 273 29.32 -0.78 11.66
C VAL A 273 28.10 -1.56 11.19
N LEU A 274 27.41 -1.07 10.14
CA LEU A 274 26.27 -1.77 9.55
C LEU A 274 26.67 -3.14 8.99
N GLU A 275 27.71 -3.20 8.17
CA GLU A 275 28.20 -4.44 7.59
C GLU A 275 28.66 -5.44 8.64
N THR A 276 29.40 -4.97 9.66
CA THR A 276 29.86 -5.82 10.76
C THR A 276 28.68 -6.39 11.55
N THR A 277 27.68 -5.56 11.84
CA THR A 277 26.47 -5.98 12.55
C THR A 277 25.65 -6.95 11.72
N GLN A 278 25.48 -6.69 10.42
CA GLN A 278 24.76 -7.58 9.50
C GLN A 278 25.46 -8.94 9.40
N ARG A 279 26.80 -8.97 9.24
CA ARG A 279 27.58 -10.22 9.24
C ARG A 279 27.44 -10.99 10.54
N ALA A 280 27.33 -10.31 11.68
CA ALA A 280 27.08 -10.97 12.97
C ALA A 280 25.68 -11.59 13.04
N VAL A 281 24.67 -10.95 12.42
CA VAL A 281 23.32 -11.52 12.29
C VAL A 281 23.30 -12.71 11.34
N ASP A 282 23.93 -12.60 10.17
CA ASP A 282 24.01 -13.66 9.17
C ASP A 282 24.77 -14.89 9.70
N ALA A 283 25.78 -14.68 10.53
CA ALA A 283 26.53 -15.74 11.21
C ALA A 283 25.83 -16.27 12.48
N GLY A 284 24.61 -15.82 12.79
CA GLY A 284 23.85 -16.24 13.96
C GLY A 284 24.42 -15.79 15.32
N LYS A 285 25.41 -14.90 15.34
CA LYS A 285 26.04 -14.37 16.56
C LYS A 285 25.16 -13.32 17.25
N LEU A 286 24.36 -12.59 16.49
CA LEU A 286 23.35 -11.65 16.99
C LEU A 286 21.98 -12.01 16.43
N THR A 287 20.95 -11.84 17.24
CA THR A 287 19.57 -11.81 16.74
C THR A 287 19.27 -10.46 16.08
N TYR A 288 18.29 -10.44 15.17
CA TYR A 288 17.78 -9.19 14.58
C TYR A 288 17.40 -8.14 15.65
N ASN A 289 16.71 -8.56 16.72
CA ASN A 289 16.27 -7.63 17.77
C ASN A 289 17.45 -7.03 18.53
N GLN A 290 18.49 -7.82 18.83
CA GLN A 290 19.72 -7.31 19.47
C GLN A 290 20.44 -6.33 18.56
N ALA A 291 20.56 -6.65 17.26
CA ALA A 291 21.19 -5.76 16.28
C ALA A 291 20.42 -4.44 16.13
N VAL A 292 19.10 -4.48 15.96
CA VAL A 292 18.28 -3.26 15.84
C VAL A 292 18.28 -2.44 17.12
N ALA A 293 18.21 -3.06 18.30
CA ALA A 293 18.33 -2.34 19.57
C ALA A 293 19.68 -1.62 19.67
N HIS A 294 20.77 -2.28 19.29
CA HIS A 294 22.11 -1.68 19.29
C HIS A 294 22.20 -0.49 18.31
N LEU A 295 21.74 -0.66 17.07
CA LEU A 295 21.88 0.31 15.99
C LEU A 295 20.95 1.53 16.13
N TYR A 296 19.73 1.33 16.62
CA TYR A 296 18.70 2.38 16.69
C TYR A 296 18.49 2.90 18.11
N ALA A 297 18.21 2.03 19.08
CA ALA A 297 17.97 2.47 20.46
C ALA A 297 19.26 2.92 21.16
N GLY A 298 20.41 2.35 20.80
CA GLY A 298 21.73 2.80 21.26
C GLY A 298 22.25 4.07 20.59
N SER A 299 21.62 4.54 19.50
CA SER A 299 22.08 5.70 18.74
C SER A 299 21.56 7.02 19.33
N SER A 300 22.49 7.91 19.71
CA SER A 300 22.15 9.27 20.18
C SER A 300 21.35 10.07 19.14
N ALA A 301 21.64 9.87 17.85
CA ALA A 301 20.98 10.51 16.73
C ALA A 301 19.50 10.10 16.63
N TRP A 302 19.21 8.79 16.69
CA TRP A 302 17.83 8.30 16.69
C TRP A 302 17.09 8.59 17.98
N CYS A 303 17.75 8.58 19.12
CA CYS A 303 17.17 9.04 20.38
C CYS A 303 16.75 10.51 20.31
N GLN A 304 17.55 11.37 19.65
CA GLN A 304 17.18 12.77 19.43
C GLN A 304 16.00 12.89 18.46
N ALA A 305 15.98 12.10 17.38
CA ALA A 305 14.84 12.06 16.46
C ALA A 305 13.54 11.62 17.16
N ALA A 306 13.62 10.58 17.99
CA ALA A 306 12.48 10.01 18.71
C ALA A 306 11.79 10.98 19.68
N LYS A 307 12.43 12.10 20.07
CA LYS A 307 11.83 13.14 20.92
C LYS A 307 10.70 13.89 20.22
N TRP A 308 10.77 14.04 18.90
CA TRP A 308 9.76 14.74 18.10
C TRP A 308 8.97 13.82 17.16
N GLN A 309 9.32 12.54 17.09
CA GLN A 309 8.53 11.49 16.42
C GLN A 309 7.33 11.03 17.27
N ARG A 310 6.55 11.98 17.78
CA ARG A 310 5.42 11.77 18.69
C ARG A 310 4.31 12.75 18.32
N ALA A 311 3.06 12.29 18.38
CA ALA A 311 1.88 13.12 18.17
C ALA A 311 0.71 12.57 18.99
N THR A 312 -0.27 13.43 19.26
CA THR A 312 -1.51 13.06 19.94
C THR A 312 -2.61 12.72 18.94
N LEU A 313 -3.63 11.98 19.37
CA LEU A 313 -4.80 11.71 18.53
C LEU A 313 -5.51 13.00 18.10
N ALA A 314 -5.51 14.04 18.93
CA ALA A 314 -6.07 15.34 18.59
C ALA A 314 -5.30 16.01 17.43
N ASP A 315 -3.99 15.79 17.30
CA ASP A 315 -3.20 16.27 16.16
C ASP A 315 -3.62 15.56 14.88
N LEU A 316 -3.79 14.24 14.96
CA LEU A 316 -4.25 13.42 13.85
C LEU A 316 -5.67 13.78 13.40
N GLU A 317 -6.59 13.99 14.34
CA GLU A 317 -7.98 14.37 14.05
C GLU A 317 -8.07 15.70 13.26
N ARG A 318 -7.18 16.67 13.55
CA ARG A 318 -7.08 17.91 12.76
C ARG A 318 -6.63 17.63 11.34
N GLU A 319 -5.65 16.74 11.15
CA GLU A 319 -5.20 16.34 9.81
C GLU A 319 -6.24 15.53 9.05
N HIS A 320 -7.04 14.71 9.74
CA HIS A 320 -8.19 14.04 9.15
C HIS A 320 -9.21 15.04 8.62
N ALA A 321 -9.62 16.02 9.43
CA ALA A 321 -10.58 17.04 9.02
C ALA A 321 -10.11 17.84 7.80
N ARG A 322 -8.81 18.19 7.74
CA ARG A 322 -8.19 18.80 6.56
C ARG A 322 -8.28 17.88 5.33
N ASN A 323 -8.05 16.58 5.51
CA ASN A 323 -7.96 15.63 4.39
C ASN A 323 -9.31 15.32 3.72
N GLU A 324 -10.44 15.43 4.43
CA GLU A 324 -11.77 15.17 3.84
C GLU A 324 -12.05 16.01 2.58
N ARG A 325 -11.44 17.20 2.50
CA ARG A 325 -11.57 18.16 1.39
C ARG A 325 -10.24 18.46 0.68
N ALA A 326 -9.18 17.73 1.01
CA ALA A 326 -7.86 17.94 0.40
C ALA A 326 -7.82 17.51 -1.07
N ARG A 327 -6.81 17.99 -1.80
CA ARG A 327 -6.53 17.57 -3.18
C ARG A 327 -6.21 16.08 -3.25
N HIS A 328 -5.43 15.57 -2.31
CA HIS A 328 -5.00 14.18 -2.21
C HIS A 328 -5.74 13.48 -1.08
N ARG A 329 -6.90 12.90 -1.38
CA ARG A 329 -7.76 12.30 -0.36
C ARG A 329 -7.32 10.88 -0.05
N VAL A 330 -7.21 10.55 1.23
CA VAL A 330 -6.95 9.18 1.70
C VAL A 330 -8.26 8.39 1.61
N VAL A 331 -8.38 7.59 0.56
CA VAL A 331 -9.55 6.72 0.32
C VAL A 331 -9.37 5.31 0.88
N GLY A 332 -8.21 5.03 1.45
CA GLY A 332 -7.92 3.82 2.20
C GLY A 332 -6.59 3.93 2.94
N LEU A 333 -6.53 3.38 4.13
CA LEU A 333 -5.30 3.23 4.91
C LEU A 333 -5.20 1.78 5.35
N VAL A 334 -4.05 1.17 5.05
CA VAL A 334 -3.75 -0.23 5.32
C VAL A 334 -2.58 -0.32 6.29
N VAL A 335 -2.75 -1.12 7.35
CA VAL A 335 -1.68 -1.45 8.31
C VAL A 335 -1.40 -2.95 8.29
N GLU A 336 -0.15 -3.35 8.51
CA GLU A 336 0.28 -4.74 8.60
C GLU A 336 0.57 -5.15 10.04
N THR A 337 0.03 -6.28 10.49
CA THR A 337 0.26 -6.81 11.83
C THR A 337 0.14 -8.33 11.90
N ARG A 338 0.36 -8.88 13.09
CA ARG A 338 0.26 -10.31 13.39
C ARG A 338 -1.11 -10.62 14.02
N PRO A 339 -1.64 -11.85 13.87
CA PRO A 339 -2.93 -12.22 14.43
C PRO A 339 -3.00 -12.07 15.96
N ASP A 340 -1.94 -12.41 16.68
CA ASP A 340 -1.89 -12.34 18.14
C ASP A 340 -1.94 -10.91 18.70
N ALA A 341 -1.70 -9.90 17.86
CA ALA A 341 -1.78 -8.49 18.23
C ALA A 341 -3.13 -7.84 17.88
N ILE A 342 -4.11 -8.64 17.43
CA ILE A 342 -5.48 -8.18 17.17
C ILE A 342 -6.29 -8.32 18.46
N THR A 343 -6.43 -7.20 19.17
CA THR A 343 -7.31 -7.07 20.34
C THR A 343 -8.33 -5.95 20.09
N PRO A 344 -9.47 -5.92 20.81
CA PRO A 344 -10.42 -4.82 20.68
C PRO A 344 -9.80 -3.43 20.90
N GLU A 345 -8.90 -3.27 21.88
CA GLU A 345 -8.21 -2.00 22.16
C GLU A 345 -7.33 -1.58 20.98
N ALA A 346 -6.55 -2.52 20.44
CA ALA A 346 -5.71 -2.27 19.27
C ALA A 346 -6.57 -1.89 18.04
N LEU A 347 -7.70 -2.55 17.85
CA LEU A 347 -8.63 -2.25 16.74
C LEU A 347 -9.29 -0.87 16.88
N VAL A 348 -9.66 -0.45 18.09
CA VAL A 348 -10.13 0.91 18.35
C VAL A 348 -9.05 1.92 17.99
N HIS A 349 -7.81 1.71 18.45
CA HIS A 349 -6.68 2.58 18.13
C HIS A 349 -6.44 2.65 16.62
N ILE A 350 -6.29 1.49 15.95
CA ILE A 350 -6.08 1.40 14.50
C ILE A 350 -7.21 2.06 13.71
N ARG A 351 -8.46 1.93 14.18
CA ARG A 351 -9.60 2.58 13.54
C ARG A 351 -9.57 4.09 13.71
N ARG A 352 -9.19 4.60 14.89
CA ARG A 352 -8.96 6.04 15.14
C ARG A 352 -7.84 6.62 14.29
N LEU A 353 -6.83 5.81 13.92
CA LEU A 353 -5.82 6.19 12.95
C LEU A 353 -6.37 6.38 11.51
N GLY A 354 -7.62 5.98 11.26
CA GLY A 354 -8.26 6.09 9.95
C GLY A 354 -8.10 4.85 9.07
N ALA A 355 -7.54 3.75 9.59
CA ALA A 355 -7.36 2.52 8.83
C ALA A 355 -8.71 1.88 8.48
N THR A 356 -8.77 1.25 7.31
CA THR A 356 -9.96 0.55 6.78
C THR A 356 -9.66 -0.89 6.37
N LYS A 357 -8.38 -1.26 6.31
CA LYS A 357 -7.91 -2.60 5.93
C LYS A 357 -6.76 -3.01 6.82
N ILE A 358 -6.79 -4.26 7.27
CA ILE A 358 -5.69 -4.87 8.02
C ILE A 358 -5.07 -5.97 7.18
N GLN A 359 -3.75 -5.91 7.05
CA GLN A 359 -2.94 -6.96 6.50
C GLN A 359 -2.43 -7.87 7.60
N MET A 360 -2.85 -9.13 7.59
CA MET A 360 -2.54 -10.06 8.66
C MET A 360 -1.60 -11.17 8.19
N GLY A 361 -0.47 -11.31 8.88
CA GLY A 361 0.50 -12.36 8.60
C GLY A 361 0.09 -13.74 9.11
N VAL A 362 -0.91 -14.40 8.53
CA VAL A 362 -1.40 -15.75 8.92
C VAL A 362 -0.39 -16.85 8.57
N GLN A 363 0.05 -16.85 7.32
CA GLN A 363 0.93 -17.81 6.66
C GLN A 363 0.36 -19.21 6.46
N SER A 364 -0.17 -19.84 7.52
CA SER A 364 -0.78 -21.18 7.48
C SER A 364 -1.86 -21.29 8.56
N VAL A 365 -2.84 -22.18 8.36
CA VAL A 365 -3.83 -22.54 9.39
C VAL A 365 -3.62 -23.97 9.93
N ASP A 366 -2.46 -24.58 9.66
CA ASP A 366 -1.97 -25.81 10.27
C ASP A 366 -1.03 -25.46 11.43
N GLN A 367 -1.46 -25.77 12.67
CA GLN A 367 -0.67 -25.49 13.88
C GLN A 367 0.72 -26.14 13.83
N ARG A 368 0.84 -27.35 13.26
CA ARG A 368 2.13 -28.04 13.13
C ARG A 368 3.10 -27.25 12.24
N ILE A 369 2.60 -26.64 11.17
CA ILE A 369 3.41 -25.79 10.27
C ILE A 369 3.81 -24.50 10.98
N LEU A 370 2.89 -23.85 11.69
CA LEU A 370 3.19 -22.65 12.47
C LEU A 370 4.31 -22.91 13.50
N ASP A 371 4.15 -23.97 14.31
CA ASP A 371 5.11 -24.34 15.36
C ASP A 371 6.49 -24.65 14.76
N LYS A 372 6.52 -25.47 13.69
CA LYS A 372 7.78 -25.85 13.04
C LYS A 372 8.52 -24.65 12.43
N ASN A 373 7.79 -23.61 12.05
CA ASN A 373 8.35 -22.37 11.50
C ASN A 373 8.63 -21.30 12.56
N GLY A 374 8.45 -21.60 13.85
CA GLY A 374 8.70 -20.67 14.95
C GLY A 374 7.76 -19.48 14.96
N ARG A 375 6.52 -19.66 14.46
CA ARG A 375 5.44 -18.67 14.55
C ARG A 375 4.83 -18.76 15.94
N ASN A 376 4.97 -17.68 16.71
CA ASN A 376 4.39 -17.58 18.05
C ASN A 376 2.91 -17.16 17.99
N THR A 377 2.08 -17.97 17.35
CA THR A 377 0.64 -17.73 17.18
C THR A 377 -0.06 -19.08 17.08
N THR A 378 -1.24 -19.18 17.69
CA THR A 378 -2.10 -20.37 17.59
C THR A 378 -3.18 -20.20 16.53
N VAL A 379 -3.69 -21.31 15.98
CA VAL A 379 -4.84 -21.28 15.06
C VAL A 379 -6.06 -20.61 15.71
N GLY A 380 -6.33 -20.88 17.00
CA GLY A 380 -7.43 -20.22 17.72
C GLY A 380 -7.28 -18.69 17.82
N GLN A 381 -6.05 -18.18 17.98
CA GLN A 381 -5.80 -16.72 17.92
C GLN A 381 -6.04 -16.16 16.51
N ILE A 382 -5.76 -16.94 15.46
CA ILE A 382 -6.07 -16.54 14.09
C ILE A 382 -7.58 -16.47 13.90
N GLU A 383 -8.33 -17.50 14.31
CA GLU A 383 -9.80 -17.54 14.26
C GLU A 383 -10.41 -16.31 14.99
N GLN A 384 -9.97 -16.06 16.22
CA GLN A 384 -10.40 -14.89 17.00
C GLN A 384 -10.08 -13.56 16.29
N ALA A 385 -8.90 -13.45 15.68
CA ALA A 385 -8.54 -12.24 14.93
C ALA A 385 -9.46 -12.03 13.72
N PHE A 386 -9.83 -13.09 12.99
CA PHE A 386 -10.79 -13.00 11.89
C PHE A 386 -12.15 -12.50 12.36
N ASP A 387 -12.69 -13.04 13.45
CA ASP A 387 -13.95 -12.61 14.03
C ASP A 387 -13.91 -11.13 14.45
N LEU A 388 -12.89 -10.73 15.21
CA LEU A 388 -12.73 -9.35 15.67
C LEU A 388 -12.63 -8.38 14.50
N LEU A 389 -11.79 -8.67 13.51
CA LEU A 389 -11.64 -7.81 12.34
C LEU A 389 -12.97 -7.62 11.59
N ARG A 390 -13.75 -8.70 11.49
CA ARG A 390 -15.03 -8.71 10.79
C ARG A 390 -16.08 -7.90 11.53
N LEU A 391 -16.18 -8.10 12.84
CA LEU A 391 -17.08 -7.35 13.74
C LEU A 391 -16.74 -5.86 13.78
N PHE A 392 -15.45 -5.49 13.75
CA PHE A 392 -15.03 -4.08 13.64
C PHE A 392 -15.20 -3.51 12.22
N GLY A 393 -15.56 -4.33 11.24
CA GLY A 393 -15.81 -3.95 9.86
C GLY A 393 -14.57 -3.86 8.97
N PHE A 394 -13.37 -4.17 9.46
CA PHE A 394 -12.15 -4.08 8.66
C PHE A 394 -12.19 -5.02 7.46
N LYS A 395 -11.63 -4.58 6.33
CA LYS A 395 -11.28 -5.52 5.28
C LYS A 395 -10.08 -6.37 5.72
N ILE A 396 -10.21 -7.70 5.59
CA ILE A 396 -9.20 -8.67 6.00
C ILE A 396 -8.35 -9.07 4.79
N HIS A 397 -7.09 -8.62 4.78
CA HIS A 397 -6.12 -8.99 3.77
C HIS A 397 -5.06 -9.90 4.36
N ALA A 398 -5.20 -11.20 4.20
CA ALA A 398 -4.32 -12.15 4.86
C ALA A 398 -3.15 -12.58 3.96
N HIS A 399 -1.99 -12.80 4.56
CA HIS A 399 -0.84 -13.40 3.89
C HIS A 399 -0.89 -14.90 4.11
N ALA A 400 -0.81 -15.68 3.04
CA ALA A 400 -0.71 -17.14 3.07
C ALA A 400 0.57 -17.55 2.35
N MET A 401 1.28 -18.55 2.88
CA MET A 401 2.54 -19.00 2.33
C MET A 401 2.52 -20.50 2.04
N VAL A 402 3.07 -20.86 0.88
CA VAL A 402 3.30 -22.25 0.48
C VAL A 402 4.77 -22.60 0.60
N ASN A 403 5.08 -23.89 0.70
CA ASN A 403 6.42 -24.43 0.82
C ASN A 403 7.15 -23.94 2.08
N LEU A 404 6.42 -23.79 3.20
CA LEU A 404 7.02 -23.56 4.51
C LEU A 404 7.74 -24.83 5.03
N LEU A 405 8.58 -24.68 6.06
CA LEU A 405 9.30 -25.81 6.64
C LEU A 405 8.32 -26.89 7.13
N GLY A 406 8.42 -28.09 6.58
CA GLY A 406 7.56 -29.25 6.89
C GLY A 406 6.24 -29.35 6.12
N ALA A 407 6.02 -28.48 5.12
CA ALA A 407 4.88 -28.56 4.22
C ALA A 407 5.20 -29.40 2.96
N THR A 408 4.20 -30.12 2.45
CA THR A 408 4.21 -30.78 1.14
C THR A 408 3.20 -30.13 0.20
N PRO A 409 3.32 -30.32 -1.12
CA PRO A 409 2.35 -29.80 -2.08
C PRO A 409 0.90 -30.18 -1.74
N GLU A 410 0.68 -31.39 -1.22
CA GLU A 410 -0.63 -31.89 -0.80
C GLU A 410 -1.11 -31.18 0.47
N SER A 411 -0.23 -30.99 1.46
CA SER A 411 -0.62 -30.30 2.70
C SER A 411 -0.91 -28.83 2.45
N ASP A 412 -0.14 -28.15 1.60
CA ASP A 412 -0.37 -26.73 1.26
C ASP A 412 -1.73 -26.54 0.57
N ARG A 413 -2.08 -27.41 -0.39
CA ARG A 413 -3.39 -27.37 -1.04
C ARG A 413 -4.54 -27.61 -0.06
N ALA A 414 -4.35 -28.48 0.92
CA ALA A 414 -5.35 -28.75 1.95
C ALA A 414 -5.49 -27.58 2.92
N ASP A 415 -4.37 -27.02 3.37
CA ASP A 415 -4.27 -25.89 4.29
C ASP A 415 -4.91 -24.63 3.67
N TYR A 416 -4.52 -24.28 2.44
CA TYR A 416 -5.10 -23.13 1.74
C TYR A 416 -6.59 -23.30 1.48
N ARG A 417 -7.03 -24.50 1.07
CA ARG A 417 -8.47 -24.77 0.87
C ARG A 417 -9.23 -24.51 2.17
N ARG A 418 -8.78 -25.10 3.29
CA ARG A 418 -9.39 -24.84 4.61
C ARG A 418 -9.41 -23.35 4.91
N PHE A 419 -8.28 -22.67 4.75
CA PHE A 419 -8.14 -21.24 5.01
C PHE A 419 -9.14 -20.35 4.25
N VAL A 420 -9.50 -20.69 3.01
CA VAL A 420 -10.46 -19.89 2.22
C VAL A 420 -11.91 -20.38 2.28
N THR A 421 -12.18 -21.58 2.78
CA THR A 421 -13.54 -22.14 2.83
C THR A 421 -14.11 -22.29 4.24
N ASP A 422 -13.28 -22.52 5.25
CA ASP A 422 -13.69 -22.72 6.65
C ASP A 422 -14.27 -21.42 7.23
N PRO A 423 -15.51 -21.40 7.76
CA PRO A 423 -16.17 -20.22 8.31
C PRO A 423 -15.37 -19.41 9.34
N ALA A 424 -14.38 -20.03 9.99
CA ALA A 424 -13.52 -19.35 10.96
C ALA A 424 -12.48 -18.39 10.33
N PHE A 425 -12.28 -18.45 9.01
CA PHE A 425 -11.27 -17.64 8.30
C PHE A 425 -11.89 -16.82 7.16
N GLN A 426 -12.03 -17.38 5.96
CA GLN A 426 -12.63 -16.73 4.77
C GLN A 426 -12.21 -15.26 4.55
N PRO A 427 -10.94 -15.00 4.21
CA PRO A 427 -10.41 -13.65 4.00
C PRO A 427 -11.05 -12.94 2.80
N ASP A 428 -11.01 -11.60 2.82
CA ASP A 428 -11.47 -10.77 1.70
C ASP A 428 -10.43 -10.68 0.58
N GLU A 429 -9.15 -10.62 0.95
CA GLU A 429 -8.02 -10.62 0.03
C GLU A 429 -6.90 -11.54 0.55
N VAL A 430 -6.18 -12.19 -0.36
CA VAL A 430 -5.01 -13.03 -0.03
C VAL A 430 -3.77 -12.58 -0.79
N LYS A 431 -2.68 -12.40 -0.05
CA LYS A 431 -1.31 -12.35 -0.55
C LYS A 431 -0.73 -13.75 -0.46
N LEU A 432 -0.67 -14.45 -1.59
CA LEU A 432 -0.22 -15.83 -1.65
C LEU A 432 1.26 -15.86 -2.06
N TYR A 433 2.17 -16.29 -1.19
CA TYR A 433 3.60 -16.27 -1.50
C TYR A 433 4.24 -17.66 -1.40
N PRO A 434 5.04 -18.09 -2.38
CA PRO A 434 5.98 -19.17 -2.09
C PRO A 434 7.02 -18.70 -1.08
N CYS A 435 7.40 -19.59 -0.17
CA CYS A 435 8.59 -19.41 0.64
C CYS A 435 9.81 -19.25 -0.27
N ALA A 436 10.59 -18.21 -0.02
CA ALA A 436 11.84 -17.93 -0.72
C ALA A 436 12.94 -17.75 0.32
N LEU A 437 14.04 -18.49 0.16
CA LEU A 437 15.17 -18.42 1.07
C LEU A 437 16.01 -17.18 0.75
N ILE A 438 16.15 -16.32 1.75
CA ILE A 438 17.10 -15.20 1.76
C ILE A 438 18.25 -15.56 2.71
N GLU A 439 19.47 -15.14 2.38
CA GLU A 439 20.70 -15.53 3.09
C GLU A 439 20.63 -15.28 4.60
N SER A 440 20.10 -14.14 5.03
CA SER A 440 20.01 -13.74 6.44
C SER A 440 18.92 -14.49 7.23
N ALA A 441 18.10 -15.32 6.58
CA ALA A 441 17.03 -16.06 7.24
C ALA A 441 17.58 -17.31 7.93
N ARG A 442 17.03 -17.63 9.12
CA ARG A 442 17.38 -18.86 9.88
C ARG A 442 17.01 -20.14 9.14
N LEU A 443 16.14 -20.06 8.14
CA LEU A 443 15.81 -21.17 7.24
C LEU A 443 17.03 -21.71 6.49
N ARG A 444 18.11 -20.92 6.35
CA ARG A 444 19.37 -21.34 5.70
C ARG A 444 19.93 -22.64 6.30
N GLU A 445 19.98 -22.75 7.62
CA GLU A 445 20.48 -23.96 8.30
C GLU A 445 19.67 -25.21 7.92
N ARG A 446 18.35 -25.06 7.75
CA ARG A 446 17.44 -26.13 7.34
C ARG A 446 17.60 -26.50 5.87
N TYR A 447 17.90 -25.51 5.03
CA TYR A 447 18.20 -25.74 3.61
C TYR A 447 19.54 -26.48 3.43
N GLU A 448 20.60 -26.01 4.08
CA GLU A 448 21.92 -26.64 4.02
C GLU A 448 21.93 -28.05 4.62
N GLY A 449 21.12 -28.30 5.64
CA GLY A 449 20.90 -29.64 6.21
C GLY A 449 19.98 -30.55 5.39
N GLY A 450 19.31 -30.05 4.35
CA GLY A 450 18.36 -30.81 3.53
C GLY A 450 16.96 -30.99 4.14
N ASP A 451 16.69 -30.42 5.32
CA ASP A 451 15.38 -30.46 6.00
C ASP A 451 14.30 -29.65 5.27
N TRP A 452 14.70 -28.66 4.47
CA TRP A 452 13.82 -27.86 3.62
C TRP A 452 14.38 -27.78 2.21
N VAL A 453 13.54 -28.08 1.23
CA VAL A 453 13.88 -27.98 -0.19
C VAL A 453 12.78 -27.16 -0.88
N PRO A 454 13.15 -26.20 -1.74
CA PRO A 454 12.15 -25.48 -2.51
C PRO A 454 11.42 -26.43 -3.46
N TYR A 455 10.12 -26.22 -3.65
CA TYR A 455 9.38 -26.96 -4.67
C TYR A 455 9.97 -26.76 -6.06
N THR A 456 9.85 -27.79 -6.89
CA THR A 456 10.05 -27.65 -8.32
C THR A 456 9.02 -26.68 -8.89
N GLU A 457 9.32 -26.14 -10.08
CA GLU A 457 8.42 -25.21 -10.74
C GLU A 457 7.04 -25.81 -11.02
N ASP A 458 6.98 -27.07 -11.46
CA ASP A 458 5.70 -27.72 -11.77
C ASP A 458 4.87 -27.96 -10.50
N GLU A 459 5.50 -28.42 -9.41
CA GLU A 459 4.85 -28.56 -8.10
C GLU A 459 4.30 -27.23 -7.62
N LEU A 460 5.12 -26.17 -7.62
CA LEU A 460 4.73 -24.85 -7.16
C LEU A 460 3.56 -24.27 -7.98
N VAL A 461 3.69 -24.27 -9.32
CA VAL A 461 2.61 -23.79 -10.20
C VAL A 461 1.35 -24.65 -10.03
N GLY A 462 1.50 -25.96 -9.82
CA GLY A 462 0.40 -26.87 -9.54
C GLY A 462 -0.33 -26.56 -8.23
N VAL A 463 0.40 -26.29 -7.14
CA VAL A 463 -0.18 -25.85 -5.85
C VAL A 463 -0.93 -24.53 -6.03
N LEU A 464 -0.27 -23.50 -6.56
CA LEU A 464 -0.87 -22.17 -6.72
C LEU A 464 -2.09 -22.18 -7.66
N ALA A 465 -2.10 -23.04 -8.69
CA ALA A 465 -3.29 -23.21 -9.54
C ALA A 465 -4.46 -23.83 -8.77
N ALA A 466 -4.20 -24.84 -7.94
CA ALA A 466 -5.22 -25.44 -7.08
C ALA A 466 -5.76 -24.43 -6.04
N ASP A 467 -4.89 -23.60 -5.48
CA ASP A 467 -5.27 -22.56 -4.52
C ASP A 467 -6.16 -21.49 -5.16
N VAL A 468 -5.84 -21.05 -6.38
CA VAL A 468 -6.69 -20.11 -7.14
C VAL A 468 -8.06 -20.71 -7.46
N LEU A 469 -8.12 -22.00 -7.81
CA LEU A 469 -9.40 -22.68 -8.06
C LEU A 469 -10.24 -22.81 -6.79
N ALA A 470 -9.61 -23.09 -5.64
CA ALA A 470 -10.27 -23.18 -4.36
C ALA A 470 -10.77 -21.81 -3.84
N THR A 471 -10.24 -20.70 -4.37
CA THR A 471 -10.55 -19.35 -3.88
C THR A 471 -11.99 -18.93 -4.21
N PRO A 472 -12.83 -18.59 -3.20
CA PRO A 472 -14.23 -18.21 -3.41
C PRO A 472 -14.41 -16.91 -4.20
N ALA A 473 -15.64 -16.71 -4.70
CA ALA A 473 -15.99 -15.55 -5.53
C ALA A 473 -15.89 -14.19 -4.82
N PHE A 474 -15.96 -14.16 -3.50
CA PHE A 474 -15.83 -12.95 -2.68
C PHE A 474 -14.37 -12.63 -2.31
N CYS A 475 -13.43 -13.54 -2.58
CA CYS A 475 -12.03 -13.39 -2.20
C CYS A 475 -11.20 -12.95 -3.41
N ARG A 476 -10.20 -12.10 -3.16
CA ARG A 476 -9.28 -11.59 -4.18
C ARG A 476 -7.86 -12.08 -3.92
N VAL A 477 -7.26 -12.78 -4.88
CA VAL A 477 -5.82 -13.11 -4.80
C VAL A 477 -5.02 -11.92 -5.30
N SER A 478 -4.51 -11.09 -4.39
CA SER A 478 -3.94 -9.78 -4.73
C SER A 478 -2.54 -9.89 -5.35
N ARG A 479 -1.74 -10.85 -4.90
CA ARG A 479 -0.33 -11.00 -5.29
C ARG A 479 0.16 -12.44 -5.11
N MET A 480 1.10 -12.84 -5.99
CA MET A 480 1.72 -14.19 -6.00
C MET A 480 3.25 -14.21 -5.80
N ILE A 481 3.89 -13.04 -5.72
CA ILE A 481 5.35 -12.89 -5.60
C ILE A 481 5.70 -11.82 -4.58
N ARG A 482 6.77 -11.98 -3.82
CA ARG A 482 7.32 -10.91 -2.97
C ARG A 482 8.16 -9.94 -3.82
N ASP A 483 8.45 -8.75 -3.30
CA ASP A 483 9.27 -7.73 -3.99
C ASP A 483 10.79 -7.98 -3.88
N PHE A 484 11.20 -9.20 -3.58
CA PHE A 484 12.61 -9.58 -3.53
C PHE A 484 13.22 -9.60 -4.94
N SER A 485 14.43 -9.09 -5.08
CA SER A 485 15.15 -9.23 -6.34
C SER A 485 15.57 -10.69 -6.54
N SER A 486 15.71 -11.13 -7.79
CA SER A 486 16.18 -12.49 -8.08
C SER A 486 17.59 -12.76 -7.55
N GLY A 487 18.40 -11.70 -7.35
CA GLY A 487 19.74 -11.78 -6.78
C GLY A 487 19.73 -12.03 -5.26
N ASP A 488 18.71 -11.52 -4.56
CA ASP A 488 18.59 -11.72 -3.10
C ASP A 488 18.07 -13.13 -2.74
N ILE A 489 17.39 -13.80 -3.67
CA ILE A 489 16.83 -15.12 -3.46
C ILE A 489 17.92 -16.18 -3.64
N MET A 490 18.35 -16.79 -2.53
CA MET A 490 19.30 -17.89 -2.50
C MET A 490 18.68 -19.15 -3.13
N ALA A 491 17.49 -19.55 -2.65
CA ALA A 491 16.74 -20.72 -3.14
C ALA A 491 15.22 -20.45 -3.16
N GLY A 492 14.49 -21.11 -4.05
CA GLY A 492 13.05 -20.90 -4.29
C GLY A 492 12.75 -20.23 -5.64
N ASN A 493 11.52 -19.74 -5.81
CA ASN A 493 11.09 -19.14 -7.07
C ASN A 493 11.78 -17.78 -7.33
N LYS A 494 12.54 -17.68 -8.42
CA LYS A 494 13.18 -16.43 -8.89
C LYS A 494 12.42 -15.76 -10.04
N LYS A 495 11.38 -16.40 -10.59
CA LYS A 495 10.64 -15.90 -11.76
C LYS A 495 9.59 -14.85 -11.35
N PRO A 496 9.61 -13.64 -11.94
CA PRO A 496 8.68 -12.56 -11.57
C PRO A 496 7.29 -12.71 -12.22
N ASN A 497 7.09 -13.64 -13.15
CA ASN A 497 5.85 -13.85 -13.90
C ASN A 497 5.00 -15.03 -13.38
N LEU A 498 5.15 -15.41 -12.10
CA LEU A 498 4.48 -16.58 -11.51
C LEU A 498 2.95 -16.58 -11.70
N ARG A 499 2.31 -15.40 -11.54
CA ARG A 499 0.86 -15.24 -11.78
C ARG A 499 0.45 -15.64 -13.19
N GLN A 500 1.23 -15.22 -14.20
CA GLN A 500 0.96 -15.54 -15.60
C GLN A 500 1.05 -17.05 -15.84
N MET A 501 2.07 -17.70 -15.29
CA MET A 501 2.25 -19.15 -15.43
C MET A 501 1.09 -19.95 -14.82
N VAL A 502 0.57 -19.50 -13.67
CA VAL A 502 -0.62 -20.07 -13.03
C VAL A 502 -1.86 -19.85 -13.90
N GLU A 503 -2.09 -18.63 -14.39
CA GLU A 503 -3.24 -18.32 -15.26
C GLU A 503 -3.21 -19.11 -16.57
N GLU A 504 -2.04 -19.31 -17.19
CA GLU A 504 -1.90 -20.14 -18.39
C GLU A 504 -2.22 -21.63 -18.12
N ARG A 505 -1.81 -22.16 -16.96
CA ARG A 505 -2.18 -23.53 -16.54
C ARG A 505 -3.69 -23.66 -16.35
N LEU A 506 -4.31 -22.68 -15.70
CA LEU A 506 -5.75 -22.66 -15.46
C LEU A 506 -6.56 -22.49 -16.75
N ALA A 507 -6.11 -21.64 -17.67
CA ALA A 507 -6.75 -21.46 -18.97
C ALA A 507 -6.75 -22.76 -19.79
N ARG A 508 -5.62 -23.49 -19.80
CA ARG A 508 -5.55 -24.82 -20.44
C ARG A 508 -6.48 -25.84 -19.80
N ALA A 509 -6.56 -25.86 -18.47
CA ALA A 509 -7.46 -26.76 -17.75
C ALA A 509 -8.93 -26.42 -18.03
N SER A 510 -9.29 -25.14 -18.04
CA SER A 510 -10.65 -24.68 -18.33
C SER A 510 -11.06 -25.00 -19.78
N ALA A 511 -10.15 -24.83 -20.76
CA ALA A 511 -10.39 -25.23 -22.15
C ALA A 511 -10.63 -26.74 -22.32
N ALA A 512 -10.13 -27.56 -21.39
CA ALA A 512 -10.36 -28.99 -21.32
C ALA A 512 -11.61 -29.39 -20.49
N GLY A 513 -12.48 -28.42 -20.16
CA GLY A 513 -13.70 -28.66 -19.37
C GLY A 513 -13.50 -28.57 -17.85
N GLY A 514 -12.36 -28.05 -17.39
CA GLY A 514 -12.10 -27.81 -15.97
C GLY A 514 -12.93 -26.67 -15.37
N GLU A 515 -13.01 -26.63 -14.04
CA GLU A 515 -13.79 -25.63 -13.31
C GLU A 515 -13.32 -24.18 -13.60
N PRO A 516 -14.26 -23.22 -13.67
CA PRO A 516 -13.92 -21.82 -13.89
C PRO A 516 -13.34 -21.17 -12.63
N VAL A 517 -12.38 -20.26 -12.81
CA VAL A 517 -11.81 -19.44 -11.74
C VAL A 517 -12.84 -18.41 -11.25
N ARG A 518 -13.05 -18.35 -9.93
CA ARG A 518 -14.11 -17.52 -9.32
C ARG A 518 -13.62 -16.24 -8.65
N GLU A 519 -12.34 -16.18 -8.29
CA GLU A 519 -11.75 -15.10 -7.51
C GLU A 519 -11.78 -13.73 -8.21
N ILE A 520 -11.81 -12.66 -7.42
CA ILE A 520 -12.10 -11.30 -7.89
C ILE A 520 -11.07 -10.81 -8.91
N ARG A 521 -9.77 -11.04 -8.72
CA ARG A 521 -8.71 -10.49 -9.58
C ARG A 521 -8.75 -11.09 -10.99
N TYR A 522 -9.14 -12.35 -11.13
CA TYR A 522 -9.31 -12.99 -12.42
C TYR A 522 -10.55 -12.45 -13.15
N ARG A 523 -11.54 -11.94 -12.41
CA ARG A 523 -12.82 -11.48 -12.94
C ARG A 523 -12.96 -9.95 -13.02
N GLU A 524 -12.09 -9.16 -12.39
CA GLU A 524 -12.17 -7.69 -12.43
C GLU A 524 -12.07 -7.16 -13.88
N ILE A 525 -12.92 -6.19 -14.23
CA ILE A 525 -12.81 -5.53 -15.53
C ILE A 525 -11.50 -4.74 -15.56
N ALA A 526 -10.67 -5.00 -16.57
CA ALA A 526 -9.39 -4.31 -16.73
C ALA A 526 -9.63 -2.92 -17.33
N THR A 527 -8.97 -2.58 -18.44
CA THR A 527 -9.22 -1.34 -19.18
C THR A 527 -10.37 -1.48 -20.20
N SER A 528 -11.11 -2.59 -20.18
CA SER A 528 -12.21 -2.85 -21.11
C SER A 528 -13.39 -1.94 -20.82
N GLU A 529 -13.98 -1.37 -21.87
CA GLU A 529 -15.27 -0.68 -21.80
C GLU A 529 -16.39 -1.69 -21.53
N VAL A 530 -17.37 -1.27 -20.74
CA VAL A 530 -18.48 -2.13 -20.31
C VAL A 530 -19.77 -1.38 -20.53
N ASP A 531 -20.71 -2.03 -21.22
CA ASP A 531 -22.08 -1.56 -21.31
C ASP A 531 -22.75 -1.68 -19.93
N VAL A 532 -23.02 -0.54 -19.32
CA VAL A 532 -23.66 -0.45 -17.99
C VAL A 532 -25.08 -1.03 -18.02
N GLY A 533 -25.79 -0.96 -19.15
CA GLY A 533 -27.13 -1.51 -19.32
C GLY A 533 -27.18 -3.03 -19.28
N ALA A 534 -26.10 -3.69 -19.67
CA ALA A 534 -25.96 -5.15 -19.67
C ALA A 534 -25.52 -5.74 -18.31
N LEU A 535 -25.24 -4.91 -17.30
CA LEU A 535 -24.77 -5.36 -16.00
C LEU A 535 -25.89 -5.97 -15.16
N ALA A 536 -25.64 -7.16 -14.62
CA ALA A 536 -26.49 -7.81 -13.63
C ALA A 536 -25.95 -7.62 -12.21
N LEU A 537 -26.82 -7.38 -11.24
CA LEU A 537 -26.46 -7.34 -9.82
C LEU A 537 -26.67 -8.71 -9.19
N ASN A 538 -25.58 -9.35 -8.81
CA ASN A 538 -25.59 -10.65 -8.15
C ASN A 538 -25.20 -10.52 -6.68
N VAL A 539 -25.80 -11.35 -5.82
CA VAL A 539 -25.45 -11.44 -4.40
C VAL A 539 -24.91 -12.83 -4.11
N VAL A 540 -23.69 -12.91 -3.60
CA VAL A 540 -23.07 -14.17 -3.15
C VAL A 540 -23.12 -14.21 -1.62
N PRO A 541 -24.01 -15.01 -1.01
CA PRO A 541 -24.05 -15.19 0.43
C PRO A 541 -22.95 -16.16 0.90
N TYR A 542 -22.46 -15.95 2.11
CA TYR A 542 -21.61 -16.89 2.82
C TYR A 542 -21.71 -16.64 4.34
N GLU A 543 -21.40 -17.65 5.13
CA GLU A 543 -21.50 -17.62 6.59
C GLU A 543 -20.11 -17.73 7.21
N THR A 544 -19.90 -17.00 8.29
CA THR A 544 -18.69 -17.04 9.12
C THR A 544 -19.05 -17.37 10.57
N SER A 545 -18.05 -17.60 11.41
CA SER A 545 -18.23 -17.81 12.85
C SER A 545 -19.00 -16.69 13.57
N ALA A 546 -18.88 -15.43 13.11
CA ALA A 546 -19.50 -14.28 13.79
C ALA A 546 -20.58 -13.54 12.98
N THR A 547 -20.68 -13.78 11.67
CA THR A 547 -21.49 -12.94 10.77
C THR A 547 -22.07 -13.70 9.58
N ASP A 548 -23.23 -13.26 9.11
CA ASP A 548 -23.76 -13.62 7.79
C ASP A 548 -23.35 -12.55 6.77
N GLU A 549 -22.76 -12.98 5.66
CA GLU A 549 -22.10 -12.05 4.74
C GLU A 549 -22.76 -12.07 3.38
N ARG A 550 -22.78 -10.92 2.73
CA ARG A 550 -23.34 -10.71 1.40
C ARG A 550 -22.33 -9.96 0.56
N PHE A 551 -21.77 -10.64 -0.44
CA PHE A 551 -20.92 -10.04 -1.46
C PHE A 551 -21.76 -9.65 -2.67
N LEU A 552 -22.10 -8.36 -2.78
CA LEU A 552 -22.86 -7.80 -3.89
C LEU A 552 -21.89 -7.47 -5.01
N GLN A 553 -22.20 -7.83 -6.26
CA GLN A 553 -21.34 -7.57 -7.41
C GLN A 553 -22.15 -7.22 -8.66
N TRP A 554 -21.73 -6.17 -9.35
CA TRP A 554 -22.13 -5.90 -10.73
C TRP A 554 -21.29 -6.75 -11.66
N VAL A 555 -21.93 -7.60 -12.46
CA VAL A 555 -21.25 -8.51 -13.40
C VAL A 555 -21.74 -8.34 -14.82
N THR A 556 -20.82 -8.49 -15.78
CA THR A 556 -21.14 -8.59 -17.21
C THR A 556 -21.74 -9.97 -17.53
N PRO A 557 -22.34 -10.18 -18.71
CA PRO A 557 -22.81 -11.50 -19.15
C PRO A 557 -21.70 -12.58 -19.14
N GLU A 558 -20.45 -12.18 -19.34
CA GLU A 558 -19.26 -13.06 -19.29
C GLU A 558 -18.74 -13.29 -17.86
N GLY A 559 -19.43 -12.77 -16.85
CA GLY A 559 -19.09 -12.95 -15.44
C GLY A 559 -17.96 -12.05 -14.94
N ARG A 560 -17.58 -11.00 -15.68
CA ARG A 560 -16.57 -10.00 -15.24
C ARG A 560 -17.17 -9.02 -14.24
N ILE A 561 -16.42 -8.59 -13.24
CA ILE A 561 -16.88 -7.72 -12.14
C ILE A 561 -16.60 -6.25 -12.48
N ALA A 562 -17.65 -5.44 -12.56
CA ALA A 562 -17.59 -3.99 -12.78
C ALA A 562 -17.56 -3.16 -11.47
N GLY A 563 -18.06 -3.73 -10.39
CA GLY A 563 -18.00 -3.16 -9.04
C GLY A 563 -18.61 -4.11 -8.03
N PHE A 564 -18.29 -3.94 -6.75
CA PHE A 564 -18.77 -4.81 -5.68
C PHE A 564 -18.90 -4.09 -4.34
N LEU A 565 -19.65 -4.68 -3.42
CA LEU A 565 -19.82 -4.25 -2.03
C LEU A 565 -19.79 -5.45 -1.08
N ARG A 566 -19.16 -5.27 0.08
CA ARG A 566 -19.14 -6.25 1.18
C ARG A 566 -20.08 -5.81 2.30
N LEU A 567 -21.18 -6.53 2.49
CA LEU A 567 -22.13 -6.32 3.57
C LEU A 567 -21.97 -7.44 4.59
N SER A 568 -21.80 -7.05 5.85
CA SER A 568 -21.70 -7.92 7.01
C SER A 568 -22.91 -7.75 7.91
N LEU A 569 -23.48 -8.87 8.34
CA LEU A 569 -24.64 -8.95 9.23
C LEU A 569 -24.22 -9.75 10.48
N PRO A 570 -23.72 -9.08 11.53
CA PRO A 570 -23.27 -9.75 12.75
C PRO A 570 -24.36 -10.55 13.45
N HIS A 571 -24.08 -11.79 13.84
CA HIS A 571 -25.07 -12.63 14.51
C HIS A 571 -25.58 -11.95 15.80
N GLN A 572 -26.88 -12.03 16.05
CA GLN A 572 -27.44 -11.55 17.31
C GLN A 572 -26.93 -12.45 18.45
N PRO A 573 -26.51 -11.90 19.60
CA PRO A 573 -26.12 -12.70 20.74
C PRO A 573 -27.30 -13.59 21.12
N LEU A 574 -27.06 -14.90 21.14
CA LEU A 574 -28.01 -15.93 21.51
C LEU A 574 -28.38 -15.79 22.99
N GLY A 575 -29.32 -14.90 23.30
CA GLY A 575 -29.91 -14.78 24.63
C GLY A 575 -28.98 -14.23 25.72
N THR A 576 -29.59 -13.76 26.79
CA THR A 576 -28.90 -13.33 28.01
C THR A 576 -28.24 -14.52 28.69
N GLY A 577 -26.95 -14.73 28.44
CA GLY A 577 -26.13 -15.73 29.12
C GLY A 577 -24.72 -15.75 28.55
N ASP A 578 -23.76 -15.24 29.33
CA ASP A 578 -22.32 -15.47 29.17
C ASP A 578 -21.75 -15.52 27.74
N PHE A 579 -21.66 -14.37 27.08
CA PHE A 579 -20.38 -14.11 26.41
C PHE A 579 -19.40 -13.76 27.52
N GLY A 580 -18.67 -14.77 27.99
CA GLY A 580 -17.56 -14.65 28.93
C GLY A 580 -16.42 -13.84 28.32
N TRP A 581 -16.62 -12.54 28.08
CA TRP A 581 -15.54 -11.57 28.02
C TRP A 581 -15.25 -11.14 29.46
N SER A 582 -14.76 -12.10 30.25
CA SER A 582 -14.10 -11.83 31.51
C SER A 582 -12.73 -11.25 31.13
N LEU A 583 -12.49 -9.98 31.47
CA LEU A 583 -11.16 -9.37 31.45
C LEU A 583 -10.18 -10.06 32.44
N GLN A 584 -10.57 -11.17 33.08
CA GLN A 584 -9.77 -11.92 34.04
C GLN A 584 -9.02 -13.10 33.41
N ASP A 585 -9.44 -13.60 32.24
CA ASP A 585 -8.80 -14.74 31.57
C ASP A 585 -7.81 -14.28 30.49
N ASP A 586 -6.85 -13.45 30.90
CA ASP A 586 -5.71 -13.03 30.09
C ASP A 586 -4.51 -13.98 30.30
N PRO A 587 -4.24 -14.93 29.37
CA PRO A 587 -3.06 -15.81 29.43
C PRO A 587 -1.73 -15.09 29.13
N SER A 588 -1.72 -13.76 28.97
CA SER A 588 -0.51 -12.94 28.88
C SER A 588 0.04 -12.51 30.26
N ARG A 589 -0.77 -12.61 31.34
CA ARG A 589 -0.32 -12.30 32.70
C ARG A 589 0.64 -13.33 33.31
N GLU A 590 0.58 -14.59 32.91
CA GLU A 590 1.47 -15.63 33.47
C GLU A 590 2.87 -15.67 32.82
N ARG A 591 3.09 -14.96 31.70
CA ARG A 591 4.37 -14.95 30.98
C ARG A 591 5.30 -13.78 31.29
N THR A 592 4.91 -12.87 32.18
CA THR A 592 5.73 -11.70 32.55
C THR A 592 6.75 -11.97 33.67
N ALA A 593 6.90 -13.20 34.15
CA ALA A 593 7.76 -13.50 35.30
C ALA A 593 9.25 -13.81 34.97
N ALA A 594 9.72 -13.70 33.72
CA ALA A 594 11.10 -14.13 33.38
C ALA A 594 11.89 -13.20 32.43
N LEU A 595 11.42 -11.98 32.16
CA LEU A 595 12.19 -10.99 31.39
C LEU A 595 12.06 -9.63 32.10
N GLU A 596 13.18 -9.10 32.59
CA GLU A 596 13.23 -7.78 33.23
C GLU A 596 12.74 -6.68 32.26
N PRO A 597 11.93 -5.70 32.70
CA PRO A 597 11.21 -4.82 31.78
C PRO A 597 11.96 -3.52 31.50
N LEU A 598 12.18 -3.25 30.21
CA LEU A 598 12.35 -1.89 29.66
C LEU A 598 10.97 -1.35 29.20
N ASN A 599 10.05 -1.09 30.13
CA ASN A 599 8.93 -0.15 29.90
C ASN A 599 8.17 0.15 31.22
N PRO A 600 7.84 1.42 31.53
CA PRO A 600 7.04 1.75 32.70
C PRO A 600 5.53 1.58 32.44
N ALA A 601 4.88 0.90 33.41
CA ALA A 601 3.49 0.86 33.86
C ALA A 601 2.30 0.95 32.86
N PRO A 602 1.29 0.04 32.96
CA PRO A 602 0.03 0.13 32.22
C PRO A 602 -0.88 1.21 32.81
N HIS A 603 -1.25 2.20 31.99
CA HIS A 603 -2.28 3.17 32.32
C HIS A 603 -3.68 2.52 32.28
N ALA A 604 -4.56 3.05 33.13
CA ALA A 604 -5.88 2.53 33.51
C ALA A 604 -6.78 2.05 32.35
N SER A 605 -7.46 0.92 32.59
CA SER A 605 -8.46 0.32 31.70
C SER A 605 -9.61 1.29 31.37
N PRO A 606 -9.96 1.49 30.09
CA PRO A 606 -11.21 2.15 29.74
C PRO A 606 -12.34 1.11 29.73
N THR A 607 -13.15 1.14 30.78
CA THR A 607 -14.51 0.58 30.81
C THR A 607 -15.34 1.18 29.66
N GLY A 608 -15.37 0.53 28.48
CA GLY A 608 -16.14 1.03 27.34
C GLY A 608 -16.18 0.18 26.07
N ILE A 609 -15.44 -0.93 25.99
CA ILE A 609 -15.29 -1.73 24.76
C ILE A 609 -16.59 -2.40 24.32
N ALA A 610 -17.44 -2.79 25.28
CA ALA A 610 -18.75 -3.40 25.01
C ALA A 610 -19.76 -2.47 24.30
N SER A 611 -19.44 -1.18 24.11
CA SER A 611 -20.34 -0.19 23.47
C SER A 611 -20.05 0.08 21.99
N ILE A 612 -18.97 -0.47 21.42
CA ILE A 612 -18.47 -0.07 20.08
C ILE A 612 -19.01 -0.97 18.94
N ILE A 613 -19.29 -2.24 19.22
CA ILE A 613 -19.89 -3.19 18.27
C ILE A 613 -21.23 -3.62 18.83
N ASN A 614 -22.31 -3.08 18.27
CA ASN A 614 -23.64 -3.52 18.63
C ASN A 614 -24.08 -4.62 17.65
N PRO A 615 -24.35 -5.85 18.11
CA PRO A 615 -24.76 -6.95 17.25
C PRO A 615 -26.11 -6.72 16.53
N LYS A 616 -26.79 -5.60 16.80
CA LYS A 616 -28.01 -5.18 16.09
C LYS A 616 -27.75 -4.19 14.96
N GLU A 617 -26.50 -4.01 14.55
CA GLU A 617 -26.11 -3.05 13.51
C GLU A 617 -25.37 -3.74 12.37
N ALA A 618 -25.88 -3.59 11.15
CA ALA A 618 -25.24 -4.10 9.94
C ALA A 618 -24.01 -3.27 9.60
N MET A 619 -23.08 -3.81 8.81
CA MET A 619 -21.82 -3.13 8.47
C MET A 619 -21.49 -3.24 6.97
N ILE A 620 -21.31 -2.10 6.31
CA ILE A 620 -20.67 -2.02 4.99
C ILE A 620 -19.16 -1.96 5.20
N ARG A 621 -18.47 -3.02 4.80
CA ARG A 621 -17.02 -3.20 5.00
C ARG A 621 -16.19 -2.69 3.82
N GLU A 622 -16.78 -2.65 2.62
CA GLU A 622 -16.12 -2.14 1.42
C GLU A 622 -17.15 -1.79 0.34
N VAL A 623 -16.89 -0.72 -0.41
CA VAL A 623 -17.52 -0.44 -1.71
C VAL A 623 -16.42 -0.15 -2.73
N HIS A 624 -16.44 -0.84 -3.86
CA HIS A 624 -15.45 -0.67 -4.93
C HIS A 624 -16.13 -0.64 -6.30
N VAL A 625 -15.85 0.38 -7.11
CA VAL A 625 -16.34 0.48 -8.50
C VAL A 625 -15.15 0.74 -9.40
N TYR A 626 -14.99 -0.08 -10.45
CA TYR A 626 -13.88 0.07 -11.40
C TYR A 626 -14.14 1.24 -12.35
N GLY A 627 -13.11 2.08 -12.59
CA GLY A 627 -13.27 3.38 -13.24
C GLY A 627 -13.78 3.33 -14.67
N MET A 628 -13.62 2.20 -15.38
CA MET A 628 -14.10 2.05 -16.77
C MET A 628 -15.60 1.74 -16.86
N ALA A 629 -16.24 1.29 -15.78
CA ALA A 629 -17.70 1.18 -15.71
C ALA A 629 -18.42 2.54 -15.61
N THR A 630 -17.67 3.65 -15.72
CA THR A 630 -18.19 5.03 -15.61
C THR A 630 -18.05 5.84 -16.89
N ARG A 631 -17.53 5.26 -17.98
CA ARG A 631 -17.40 5.90 -19.30
C ARG A 631 -18.35 5.27 -20.30
N VAL A 632 -19.60 5.69 -20.26
CA VAL A 632 -20.56 5.51 -21.35
C VAL A 632 -21.29 6.84 -21.50
N GLY A 633 -21.23 7.42 -22.70
CA GLY A 633 -21.82 8.72 -23.03
C GLY A 633 -20.83 9.61 -23.76
N GLU A 634 -20.92 9.63 -25.09
CA GLU A 634 -20.40 10.71 -25.91
C GLU A 634 -21.15 12.00 -25.52
N ASP A 635 -20.36 13.04 -25.20
CA ASP A 635 -20.68 14.47 -25.08
C ASP A 635 -20.29 15.07 -23.71
N GLY A 636 -19.14 15.74 -23.72
CA GLY A 636 -18.90 17.05 -23.10
C GLY A 636 -19.51 17.41 -21.74
N ALA A 637 -19.61 16.48 -20.79
CA ALA A 637 -19.90 16.79 -19.39
C ALA A 637 -19.18 15.78 -18.49
N ALA A 638 -18.62 16.26 -17.37
CA ALA A 638 -17.85 15.50 -16.40
C ALA A 638 -18.38 14.06 -16.23
N ALA A 639 -17.50 13.07 -16.48
CA ALA A 639 -17.78 11.63 -16.43
C ALA A 639 -18.83 11.29 -15.34
N GLN A 640 -20.07 11.11 -15.77
CA GLN A 640 -21.20 10.88 -14.87
C GLN A 640 -21.02 9.51 -14.24
N HIS A 641 -20.81 9.47 -12.92
CA HIS A 641 -20.94 8.27 -12.11
C HIS A 641 -22.34 7.70 -12.35
N HIS A 642 -22.48 6.57 -13.07
CA HIS A 642 -23.75 5.88 -13.36
C HIS A 642 -24.46 5.30 -12.11
N GLY A 643 -24.19 5.85 -10.92
CA GLY A 643 -24.83 5.47 -9.67
C GLY A 643 -24.52 4.05 -9.19
N LEU A 644 -23.66 3.27 -9.86
CA LEU A 644 -23.40 1.86 -9.51
C LEU A 644 -23.04 1.67 -8.03
N GLY A 645 -22.17 2.51 -7.48
CA GLY A 645 -21.81 2.50 -6.07
C GLY A 645 -22.99 2.85 -5.15
N ARG A 646 -23.78 3.87 -5.51
CA ARG A 646 -24.99 4.24 -4.78
C ARG A 646 -26.02 3.10 -4.79
N ARG A 647 -26.25 2.47 -5.94
CA ARG A 647 -27.16 1.33 -6.08
C ARG A 647 -26.72 0.13 -5.26
N LEU A 648 -25.40 -0.14 -5.16
CA LEU A 648 -24.87 -1.16 -4.25
C LEU A 648 -25.20 -0.83 -2.79
N ILE A 649 -24.99 0.42 -2.38
CA ILE A 649 -25.26 0.88 -1.01
C ILE A 649 -26.75 0.78 -0.66
N GLU A 650 -27.64 1.25 -1.55
CA GLU A 650 -29.09 1.14 -1.33
C GLU A 650 -29.53 -0.33 -1.26
N ARG A 651 -29.03 -1.20 -2.16
CA ARG A 651 -29.35 -2.63 -2.08
C ARG A 651 -28.82 -3.27 -0.80
N ALA A 652 -27.66 -2.84 -0.30
CA ALA A 652 -27.14 -3.29 0.99
C ALA A 652 -28.04 -2.86 2.16
N CYS A 653 -28.55 -1.63 2.13
CA CYS A 653 -29.50 -1.12 3.13
C CYS A 653 -30.83 -1.90 3.10
N GLU A 654 -31.34 -2.25 1.91
CA GLU A 654 -32.51 -3.12 1.75
C GLU A 654 -32.28 -4.50 2.36
N LEU A 655 -31.18 -5.17 1.99
CA LEU A 655 -30.82 -6.49 2.53
C LEU A 655 -30.66 -6.49 4.06
N ALA A 656 -30.03 -5.46 4.62
CA ALA A 656 -29.91 -5.30 6.06
C ALA A 656 -31.28 -5.13 6.74
N ARG A 657 -32.18 -4.33 6.14
CA ARG A 657 -33.55 -4.14 6.64
C ARG A 657 -34.37 -5.43 6.55
N GLU A 658 -34.29 -6.15 5.44
CA GLU A 658 -34.91 -7.46 5.24
C GLU A 658 -34.44 -8.47 6.30
N ALA A 659 -33.16 -8.41 6.70
CA ALA A 659 -32.58 -9.22 7.77
C ALA A 659 -32.91 -8.72 9.20
N GLY A 660 -33.72 -7.67 9.35
CA GLY A 660 -34.20 -7.17 10.65
C GLY A 660 -33.28 -6.17 11.35
N TYR A 661 -32.24 -5.66 10.67
CA TYR A 661 -31.38 -4.62 11.22
C TYR A 661 -32.04 -3.25 11.11
N LYS A 662 -31.90 -2.45 12.18
CA LYS A 662 -32.47 -1.08 12.24
C LYS A 662 -31.49 0.00 11.82
N ARG A 663 -30.20 -0.33 11.81
CA ARG A 663 -29.12 0.60 11.50
C ARG A 663 -28.04 -0.11 10.71
N ILE A 664 -27.37 0.67 9.86
CA ILE A 664 -26.23 0.22 9.09
C ILE A 664 -25.07 1.20 9.26
N ASN A 665 -23.92 0.65 9.58
CA ASN A 665 -22.66 1.35 9.71
C ASN A 665 -21.83 1.20 8.42
N VAL A 666 -20.91 2.12 8.19
CA VAL A 666 -19.88 2.00 7.16
C VAL A 666 -18.50 2.34 7.71
N ILE A 667 -17.52 1.51 7.40
CA ILE A 667 -16.10 1.77 7.69
C ILE A 667 -15.50 2.74 6.67
N SER A 668 -16.00 3.97 6.65
CA SER A 668 -15.53 5.00 5.72
C SER A 668 -14.07 5.39 5.97
N ALA A 669 -13.28 5.46 4.90
CA ALA A 669 -11.99 6.13 4.94
C ALA A 669 -12.19 7.64 5.09
N VAL A 670 -11.20 8.35 5.64
CA VAL A 670 -11.28 9.79 5.92
C VAL A 670 -11.68 10.58 4.66
N GLY A 671 -11.00 10.34 3.55
CA GLY A 671 -11.24 11.00 2.27
C GLY A 671 -12.54 10.62 1.56
N THR A 672 -13.32 9.67 2.09
CA THR A 672 -14.63 9.26 1.53
C THR A 672 -15.82 9.59 2.44
N ARG A 673 -15.61 10.19 3.62
CA ARG A 673 -16.69 10.52 4.54
C ARG A 673 -17.77 11.41 3.94
N GLU A 674 -17.37 12.43 3.18
CA GLU A 674 -18.32 13.34 2.52
C GLU A 674 -19.22 12.63 1.51
N TYR A 675 -18.70 11.60 0.83
CA TYR A 675 -19.50 10.80 -0.10
C TYR A 675 -20.66 10.10 0.60
N TYR A 676 -20.43 9.52 1.78
CA TYR A 676 -21.50 8.86 2.54
C TYR A 676 -22.45 9.86 3.21
N ARG A 677 -21.96 11.05 3.62
CA ARG A 677 -22.85 12.12 4.13
C ARG A 677 -23.90 12.53 3.11
N MET A 678 -23.51 12.66 1.83
CA MET A 678 -24.46 12.91 0.74
C MET A 678 -25.46 11.77 0.51
N LEU A 679 -25.17 10.56 1.00
CA LEU A 679 -26.06 9.39 0.93
C LEU A 679 -26.89 9.18 2.20
N GLY A 680 -26.94 10.18 3.09
CA GLY A 680 -27.74 10.14 4.33
C GLY A 680 -27.08 9.42 5.51
N PHE A 681 -25.77 9.16 5.45
CA PHE A 681 -25.01 8.72 6.62
C PHE A 681 -24.54 9.92 7.46
N HIS A 682 -24.40 9.74 8.77
CA HIS A 682 -23.83 10.75 9.67
C HIS A 682 -22.67 10.15 10.47
N ASP A 683 -21.75 10.99 10.95
CA ASP A 683 -20.60 10.54 11.73
C ASP A 683 -21.08 9.97 13.08
N HIS A 684 -20.65 8.76 13.41
CA HIS A 684 -21.07 8.02 14.60
C HIS A 684 -19.88 7.26 15.21
N GLY A 685 -19.14 7.95 16.07
CA GLY A 685 -17.94 7.41 16.72
C GLY A 685 -16.87 7.00 15.72
N LEU A 686 -16.60 5.69 15.62
CA LEU A 686 -15.61 5.13 14.71
C LEU A 686 -16.12 4.95 13.26
N TYR A 687 -17.42 5.13 13.03
CA TYR A 687 -18.07 4.80 11.76
C TYR A 687 -18.90 5.99 11.24
N GLN A 688 -19.49 5.83 10.06
CA GLN A 688 -20.66 6.62 9.68
C GLN A 688 -21.88 5.70 9.67
N GLN A 689 -23.03 6.21 10.10
CA GLN A 689 -24.23 5.40 10.34
C GLN A 689 -25.44 5.98 9.60
N ARG A 690 -26.35 5.10 9.17
CA ARG A 690 -27.66 5.44 8.64
C ARG A 690 -28.75 4.62 9.32
N SER A 691 -29.87 5.27 9.65
CA SER A 691 -31.08 4.61 10.14
C SER A 691 -31.80 3.89 9.00
N LEU A 692 -32.31 2.69 9.26
CA LEU A 692 -33.08 1.90 8.32
C LEU A 692 -34.59 1.94 8.60
N ASP A 693 -35.00 2.52 9.73
CA ASP A 693 -36.39 2.59 10.19
C ASP A 693 -37.23 3.66 9.44
N GLU A 694 -36.58 4.63 8.81
CA GLU A 694 -37.26 5.69 8.05
C GLU A 694 -37.61 5.22 6.64
N ARG A 695 -38.93 5.10 6.37
CA ARG A 695 -39.45 5.04 4.99
C ARG A 695 -39.24 6.44 4.39
N GLY A 696 -38.41 6.54 3.36
CA GLY A 696 -38.46 7.65 2.42
C GLY A 696 -39.74 7.57 1.60
#